data_AF-I3UA04-F1
#
_entry.id   AF-I3UA04-F1
#
_cell.length_a   1.000
_cell.length_b   1.000
_cell.length_c   1.000
_cell.angle_alpha   90.00
_cell.angle_beta   90.00
_cell.angle_gamma   90.00
#
_symmetry.space_group_name_H-M   'P 1'
#
loop_
_entity.id
_entity.type
_entity.pdbx_description
1 polymer ?
#
loop_
_entity_poly.entity_id
_entity_poly.type
_entity_poly.pdbx_seq_one_letter_code
_entity_poly.pdbx_strand_id
1 'polypeptide(L)'
;MTVSEATGVPLVATGQVQMHVRSRKPVHDTLTAIRLGKSVQECGFARATNAERHLRQLVTLANLYPPAALEQTLEVMLQCQFNLKELKYEYPGGICPENLSATAYLHQETYAGAQRRFKKEIPDSVTRQLEYELQLIAELQYEAYFLTVYDIVKFARAQGILCQGRGSAANSAVCYCLGITEVNPVLGNNLFERFISKERNEPPDIDVDFEHQRREEVIQYIYKKYGRDRAALTAVVITYRVKSVLRDTGKALGVDPIIIEAVARSYHYWDGRANLMARMQESGLDCTSSVAMQWVYLAEKIMGFPRHLSQHPGGFVMSQGPLCRLVPIENAAMENRSVVQWDKDDLDALGILKVDVLALGMLSVIRRALDFVALQYGRPFFRMQDIPLEDSDTYDMICKADTIGVFQIESRAQMTMLPRLRPRCYYDLVIEVSIIRPGPIQGGMVHPYLRRRQGLEKISYPSEAVKSALERTLGVPIFQEQVMQIAMKAAGFTGGEADALRRSMAAWKRKGGLEKFYNKIIDGMLANGYKREFAEQIFRQIQGFGEYGFPESHAASFALLAYASSWLKRHEPQAFLAALLNSLPMGFYSASTLIQDARRHKVKILPVDVQVSHWEATLEPAVSRSANTATVTPTAEPATEPTVEPAEHVSDCLSSQSKSQSKPKPAVRLGLNQLKGMQEAAAQRIVQARVQAPFASVADLARRADLSRHDLNALAAGNALESLAGHRRAALWDAVVSVPDKDILREAPVYETVSPQLTLLTEGSRWWPIMIRWA
;
A
#
# COMPACT_ATOMS: atom_id res chain seq x y z
N MET A 1 -35.70 -45.65 3.85
CA MET A 1 -36.66 -45.94 4.94
C MET A 1 -36.20 -47.15 5.74
N THR A 2 -35.87 -48.27 5.10
CA THR A 2 -35.37 -49.52 5.77
C THR A 2 -34.24 -49.32 6.79
N VAL A 3 -33.22 -48.50 6.49
CA VAL A 3 -32.13 -48.22 7.44
C VAL A 3 -32.60 -47.42 8.65
N SER A 4 -33.52 -46.47 8.46
CA SER A 4 -34.10 -45.67 9.54
C SER A 4 -34.97 -46.55 10.45
N GLU A 5 -35.79 -47.43 9.88
CA GLU A 5 -36.59 -48.39 10.63
C GLU A 5 -35.71 -49.36 11.45
N ALA A 6 -34.61 -49.85 10.87
CA ALA A 6 -33.69 -50.76 11.55
C ALA A 6 -32.87 -50.11 12.68
N THR A 7 -32.64 -48.79 12.61
CA THR A 7 -31.77 -48.06 13.56
C THR A 7 -32.56 -47.18 14.54
N GLY A 8 -33.84 -46.92 14.28
CA GLY A 8 -34.65 -45.99 15.04
C GLY A 8 -34.32 -44.51 14.82
N VAL A 9 -33.42 -44.17 13.89
CA VAL A 9 -33.05 -42.77 13.60
C VAL A 9 -34.11 -42.12 12.71
N PRO A 10 -34.74 -40.99 13.12
CA PRO A 10 -35.76 -40.31 12.31
C PRO A 10 -35.24 -39.80 10.97
N LEU A 11 -36.10 -39.80 9.95
CA LEU A 11 -35.79 -39.21 8.64
C LEU A 11 -36.12 -37.71 8.64
N VAL A 12 -35.24 -36.92 8.02
CA VAL A 12 -35.43 -35.47 7.84
C VAL A 12 -35.45 -35.16 6.35
N ALA A 13 -36.49 -34.46 5.88
CA ALA A 13 -36.58 -34.00 4.50
C ALA A 13 -35.61 -32.83 4.24
N THR A 14 -34.77 -32.94 3.21
CA THR A 14 -33.87 -31.85 2.78
C THR A 14 -33.89 -31.67 1.26
N GLY A 15 -33.88 -30.42 0.80
CA GLY A 15 -34.02 -30.07 -0.62
C GLY A 15 -32.70 -29.85 -1.38
N GLN A 16 -31.55 -29.91 -0.68
CA GLN A 16 -30.22 -29.58 -1.22
C GLN A 16 -30.22 -28.29 -2.07
N VAL A 17 -30.76 -27.22 -1.50
CA VAL A 17 -31.02 -25.97 -2.21
C VAL A 17 -29.70 -25.29 -2.62
N GLN A 18 -29.55 -25.00 -3.92
CA GLN A 18 -28.40 -24.30 -4.50
C GLN A 18 -28.81 -23.00 -5.21
N MET A 19 -30.12 -22.74 -5.34
CA MET A 19 -30.70 -21.60 -6.03
C MET A 19 -31.91 -21.07 -5.27
N HIS A 20 -32.20 -19.77 -5.34
CA HIS A 20 -33.43 -19.22 -4.76
C HIS A 20 -34.67 -19.51 -5.62
N VAL A 21 -34.53 -19.62 -6.95
CA VAL A 21 -35.63 -19.93 -7.88
C VAL A 21 -35.16 -20.82 -9.03
N ARG A 22 -36.08 -21.57 -9.65
CA ARG A 22 -35.81 -22.51 -10.75
C ARG A 22 -35.14 -21.86 -11.96
N SER A 23 -35.51 -20.63 -12.30
CA SER A 23 -34.97 -19.90 -13.46
C SER A 23 -33.48 -19.52 -13.34
N ARG A 24 -32.85 -19.74 -12.18
CA ARG A 24 -31.41 -19.52 -11.97
C ARG A 24 -30.51 -20.66 -12.44
N LYS A 25 -31.06 -21.73 -13.01
CA LYS A 25 -30.28 -22.86 -13.53
C LYS A 25 -29.12 -22.45 -14.48
N PRO A 26 -29.30 -21.51 -15.43
CA PRO A 26 -28.18 -21.07 -16.26
C PRO A 26 -27.05 -20.45 -15.45
N VAL A 27 -27.36 -19.62 -14.45
CA VAL A 27 -26.35 -19.02 -13.56
C VAL A 27 -25.63 -20.09 -12.75
N HIS A 28 -26.37 -21.06 -12.20
CA HIS A 28 -25.79 -22.16 -11.44
C HIS A 28 -24.83 -23.02 -12.29
N ASP A 29 -25.20 -23.33 -13.52
CA ASP A 29 -24.34 -24.09 -14.44
C ASP A 29 -23.10 -23.31 -14.84
N THR A 30 -23.24 -22.02 -15.10
CA THR A 30 -22.10 -21.13 -15.37
C THR A 30 -21.14 -21.07 -14.20
N LEU A 31 -21.63 -20.92 -12.96
CA LEU A 31 -20.78 -20.94 -11.77
C LEU A 31 -20.10 -22.31 -11.56
N THR A 32 -20.78 -23.40 -11.90
CA THR A 32 -20.20 -24.75 -11.90
C THR A 32 -19.06 -24.85 -12.90
N ALA A 33 -19.27 -24.36 -14.12
CA ALA A 33 -18.27 -24.34 -15.19
C ALA A 33 -17.03 -23.51 -14.81
N ILE A 34 -17.24 -22.32 -14.24
CA ILE A 34 -16.16 -21.46 -13.72
C ILE A 34 -15.35 -22.18 -12.65
N ARG A 35 -16.02 -22.80 -11.67
CA ARG A 35 -15.36 -23.56 -10.59
C ARG A 35 -14.50 -24.71 -11.11
N LEU A 36 -14.94 -25.37 -12.17
CA LEU A 36 -14.25 -26.51 -12.78
C LEU A 36 -13.20 -26.10 -13.83
N GLY A 37 -13.13 -24.82 -14.20
CA GLY A 37 -12.23 -24.34 -15.25
C GLY A 37 -12.57 -24.88 -16.65
N LYS A 38 -13.85 -25.16 -16.92
CA LYS A 38 -14.35 -25.74 -18.18
C LYS A 38 -15.47 -24.89 -18.76
N SER A 39 -15.81 -25.11 -20.04
CA SER A 39 -17.04 -24.57 -20.60
C SER A 39 -18.28 -25.33 -20.08
N VAL A 40 -19.45 -24.70 -20.14
CA VAL A 40 -20.72 -25.31 -19.73
C VAL A 40 -21.02 -26.57 -20.53
N GLN A 41 -20.62 -26.61 -21.81
CA GLN A 41 -20.78 -27.74 -22.72
C GLN A 41 -19.93 -28.95 -22.27
N GLU A 42 -18.71 -28.71 -21.76
CA GLU A 42 -17.77 -29.74 -21.33
C GLU A 42 -18.03 -30.27 -19.91
N CYS A 43 -18.91 -29.63 -19.14
CA CYS A 43 -19.13 -30.01 -17.74
C CYS A 43 -19.81 -31.38 -17.57
N GLY A 44 -20.53 -31.89 -18.57
CA GLY A 44 -21.20 -33.20 -18.51
C GLY A 44 -22.04 -33.40 -17.24
N PHE A 45 -21.82 -34.53 -16.55
CA PHE A 45 -22.49 -34.90 -15.28
C PHE A 45 -22.07 -34.08 -14.06
N ALA A 46 -21.09 -33.18 -14.17
CA ALA A 46 -20.71 -32.31 -13.06
C ALA A 46 -21.75 -31.20 -12.79
N ARG A 47 -22.66 -30.95 -13.75
CA ARG A 47 -23.82 -30.05 -13.58
C ARG A 47 -24.99 -30.83 -12.98
N ALA A 48 -25.84 -30.13 -12.23
CA ALA A 48 -27.12 -30.69 -11.82
C ALA A 48 -27.97 -31.03 -13.07
N THR A 49 -28.56 -32.23 -13.10
CA THR A 49 -29.33 -32.73 -14.25
C THR A 49 -30.57 -31.88 -14.53
N ASN A 50 -31.16 -31.27 -13.50
CA ASN A 50 -32.38 -30.47 -13.60
C ASN A 50 -32.28 -29.21 -12.71
N ALA A 51 -33.33 -28.38 -12.75
CA ALA A 51 -33.41 -27.13 -12.01
C ALA A 51 -34.10 -27.27 -10.64
N GLU A 52 -34.24 -28.49 -10.12
CA GLU A 52 -35.07 -28.75 -8.95
C GLU A 52 -34.39 -28.38 -7.62
N ARG A 53 -33.08 -28.09 -7.61
CA ARG A 53 -32.32 -27.62 -6.42
C ARG A 53 -32.54 -26.14 -6.12
N HIS A 54 -33.81 -25.71 -6.02
CA HIS A 54 -34.21 -24.37 -5.64
C HIS A 54 -35.07 -24.36 -4.37
N LEU A 55 -35.33 -23.19 -3.77
CA LEU A 55 -36.30 -23.04 -2.68
C LEU A 55 -37.71 -23.37 -3.19
N ARG A 56 -38.25 -24.52 -2.78
CA ARG A 56 -39.57 -25.01 -3.22
C ARG A 56 -40.68 -24.54 -2.29
N GLN A 57 -41.89 -24.43 -2.83
CA GLN A 57 -43.08 -24.16 -2.03
C GLN A 57 -43.46 -25.37 -1.18
N LEU A 58 -44.09 -25.13 -0.02
CA LEU A 58 -44.50 -26.17 0.92
C LEU A 58 -45.42 -27.22 0.27
N VAL A 59 -46.33 -26.80 -0.61
CA VAL A 59 -47.23 -27.73 -1.35
C VAL A 59 -46.43 -28.71 -2.21
N THR A 60 -45.36 -28.24 -2.86
CA THR A 60 -44.48 -29.11 -3.64
C THR A 60 -43.73 -30.09 -2.74
N LEU A 61 -43.26 -29.64 -1.57
CA LEU A 61 -42.57 -30.49 -0.61
C LEU A 61 -43.49 -31.58 -0.03
N ALA A 62 -44.75 -31.24 0.27
CA ALA A 62 -45.77 -32.18 0.76
C ALA A 62 -46.07 -33.32 -0.23
N ASN A 63 -45.97 -33.05 -1.53
CA ASN A 63 -46.14 -34.06 -2.57
C ASN A 63 -44.89 -34.95 -2.78
N LEU A 64 -43.73 -34.53 -2.29
CA LEU A 64 -42.44 -35.20 -2.53
C LEU A 64 -41.95 -36.01 -1.33
N TYR A 65 -42.25 -35.54 -0.11
CA TYR A 65 -41.75 -36.13 1.12
C TYR A 65 -42.90 -36.63 2.00
N PRO A 66 -42.70 -37.72 2.75
CA PRO A 66 -43.66 -38.16 3.76
C PRO A 66 -43.90 -37.06 4.82
N PRO A 67 -45.13 -36.91 5.34
CA PRO A 67 -45.46 -35.91 6.37
C PRO A 67 -44.53 -35.97 7.59
N ALA A 68 -44.25 -37.16 8.11
CA ALA A 68 -43.37 -37.35 9.27
C ALA A 68 -41.94 -36.80 9.04
N ALA A 69 -41.41 -36.91 7.82
CA ALA A 69 -40.08 -36.39 7.50
C ALA A 69 -40.05 -34.87 7.37
N LEU A 70 -41.20 -34.25 7.05
CA LEU A 70 -41.37 -32.79 7.04
C LEU A 70 -41.53 -32.24 8.45
N GLU A 71 -42.35 -32.89 9.29
CA GLU A 71 -42.51 -32.53 10.71
C GLU A 71 -41.16 -32.57 11.44
N GLN A 72 -40.33 -33.59 11.18
CA GLN A 72 -38.99 -33.68 11.77
C GLN A 72 -38.09 -32.47 11.44
N THR A 73 -38.32 -31.75 10.34
CA THR A 73 -37.55 -30.52 10.04
C THR A 73 -37.82 -29.40 11.05
N LEU A 74 -39.04 -29.32 11.57
CA LEU A 74 -39.42 -28.37 12.62
C LEU A 74 -38.78 -28.76 13.95
N GLU A 75 -38.67 -30.06 14.25
CA GLU A 75 -38.00 -30.52 15.47
C GLU A 75 -36.50 -30.23 15.47
N VAL A 76 -35.84 -30.39 14.33
CA VAL A 76 -34.44 -29.96 14.18
C VAL A 76 -34.32 -28.44 14.37
N MET A 77 -35.23 -27.66 13.78
CA MET A 77 -35.24 -26.20 13.91
C MET A 77 -35.42 -25.76 15.36
N LEU A 78 -36.33 -26.37 16.13
CA LEU A 78 -36.60 -26.03 17.53
C LEU A 78 -35.40 -26.32 18.46
N GLN A 79 -34.53 -27.26 18.09
CA GLN A 79 -33.30 -27.56 18.82
C GLN A 79 -32.14 -26.59 18.49
N CYS A 80 -32.22 -25.87 17.36
CA CYS A 80 -31.20 -24.92 16.93
C CYS A 80 -31.44 -23.52 17.55
N GLN A 81 -31.01 -23.33 18.80
CA GLN A 81 -31.29 -22.09 19.56
C GLN A 81 -30.17 -21.02 19.52
N PHE A 82 -29.02 -21.33 18.92
CA PHE A 82 -27.85 -20.44 18.92
C PHE A 82 -28.14 -19.07 18.28
N ASN A 83 -27.75 -17.99 18.96
CA ASN A 83 -27.79 -16.63 18.44
C ASN A 83 -26.39 -16.02 18.35
N LEU A 84 -26.07 -15.37 17.22
CA LEU A 84 -24.80 -14.67 17.03
C LEU A 84 -24.53 -13.57 18.08
N LYS A 85 -25.58 -13.01 18.70
CA LYS A 85 -25.46 -12.03 19.79
C LYS A 85 -24.88 -12.62 21.09
N GLU A 86 -24.84 -13.94 21.22
CA GLU A 86 -24.23 -14.61 22.37
C GLU A 86 -22.71 -14.63 22.31
N LEU A 87 -22.11 -14.34 21.14
CA LEU A 87 -20.67 -14.24 20.97
C LEU A 87 -20.15 -13.01 21.72
N LYS A 88 -19.41 -13.25 22.81
CA LYS A 88 -18.74 -12.21 23.58
C LYS A 88 -17.26 -12.20 23.23
N TYR A 89 -16.83 -11.14 22.58
CA TYR A 89 -15.43 -10.91 22.28
C TYR A 89 -14.72 -10.30 23.49
N GLU A 90 -13.62 -10.92 23.89
CA GLU A 90 -12.72 -10.41 24.92
C GLU A 90 -11.37 -10.08 24.29
N TYR A 91 -10.97 -8.82 24.39
CA TYR A 91 -9.69 -8.35 23.90
C TYR A 91 -8.53 -8.99 24.68
N PRO A 92 -7.38 -9.29 24.06
CA PRO A 92 -6.24 -9.91 24.75
C PRO A 92 -5.78 -9.09 25.96
N GLY A 93 -5.58 -9.78 27.08
CA GLY A 93 -4.91 -9.31 28.29
C GLY A 93 -3.41 -9.63 28.27
N GLY A 94 -2.73 -9.35 29.40
CA GLY A 94 -1.29 -9.63 29.56
C GLY A 94 -0.35 -8.69 28.79
N ILE A 95 -0.84 -7.51 28.39
CA ILE A 95 -0.04 -6.50 27.69
C ILE A 95 0.71 -5.60 28.69
N CYS A 96 0.15 -5.43 29.90
CA CYS A 96 0.77 -4.67 30.98
C CYS A 96 1.58 -5.60 31.91
N PRO A 97 2.60 -5.07 32.61
CA PRO A 97 3.30 -5.78 33.67
C PRO A 97 2.33 -6.29 34.75
N GLU A 98 2.63 -7.42 35.39
CA GLU A 98 1.74 -8.08 36.37
C GLU A 98 1.31 -7.17 37.54
N ASN A 99 2.13 -6.18 37.89
CA ASN A 99 1.89 -5.27 39.02
C ASN A 99 1.15 -3.98 38.65
N LEU A 100 0.75 -3.78 37.38
CA LEU A 100 0.11 -2.56 36.91
C LEU A 100 -1.19 -2.84 36.18
N SER A 101 -2.21 -2.01 36.43
CA SER A 101 -3.42 -2.00 35.60
C SER A 101 -3.11 -1.43 34.22
N ALA A 102 -3.92 -1.78 33.22
CA ALA A 102 -3.79 -1.23 31.87
C ALA A 102 -3.87 0.31 31.87
N THR A 103 -4.76 0.89 32.68
CA THR A 103 -4.90 2.34 32.85
C THR A 103 -3.63 2.97 33.44
N ALA A 104 -3.08 2.40 34.52
CA ALA A 104 -1.88 2.93 35.17
C ALA A 104 -0.66 2.83 34.24
N TYR A 105 -0.51 1.70 33.55
CA TYR A 105 0.60 1.49 32.62
C TYR A 105 0.50 2.39 31.39
N LEU A 106 -0.71 2.56 30.81
CA LEU A 106 -0.93 3.49 29.69
C LEU A 106 -0.59 4.93 30.10
N HIS A 107 -1.03 5.36 31.27
CA HIS A 107 -0.71 6.69 31.80
C HIS A 107 0.80 6.88 31.97
N GLN A 108 1.50 5.93 32.60
CA GLN A 108 2.95 5.96 32.80
C GLN A 108 3.72 6.08 31.46
N GLU A 109 3.42 5.21 30.50
CA GLU A 109 4.12 5.19 29.21
C GLU A 109 3.81 6.44 28.37
N THR A 110 2.59 6.97 28.47
CA THR A 110 2.19 8.22 27.82
C THR A 110 3.02 9.40 28.32
N TYR A 111 3.16 9.56 29.64
CA TYR A 111 3.96 10.64 30.23
C TYR A 111 5.46 10.47 29.98
N ALA A 112 5.98 9.24 30.04
CA ALA A 112 7.36 8.95 29.64
C ALA A 112 7.61 9.28 28.15
N GLY A 113 6.61 9.04 27.30
CA GLY A 113 6.59 9.47 25.91
C GLY A 113 6.60 10.99 25.72
N ALA A 114 5.75 11.70 26.46
CA ALA A 114 5.64 13.15 26.44
C ALA A 114 6.97 13.81 26.84
N GLN A 115 7.63 13.32 27.90
CA GLN A 115 8.95 13.80 28.31
C GLN A 115 10.00 13.61 27.21
N ARG A 116 10.02 12.46 26.53
CA ARG A 116 10.93 12.20 25.41
C ARG A 116 10.71 13.14 24.22
N ARG A 117 9.45 13.46 23.90
CA ARG A 117 9.07 14.32 22.77
C ARG A 117 9.35 15.80 23.04
N PHE A 118 9.01 16.30 24.23
CA PHE A 118 9.08 17.72 24.56
C PHE A 118 10.37 18.15 25.27
N LYS A 119 11.22 17.19 25.71
CA LYS A 119 12.54 17.33 26.35
C LYS A 119 12.59 18.16 27.65
N LYS A 120 12.13 19.42 27.61
CA LYS A 120 12.16 20.36 28.75
C LYS A 120 10.82 20.39 29.48
N GLU A 121 9.78 20.86 28.81
CA GLU A 121 8.48 21.12 29.42
C GLU A 121 7.35 20.75 28.46
N ILE A 122 6.37 20.01 28.97
CA ILE A 122 5.17 19.64 28.21
C ILE A 122 4.24 20.86 28.26
N PRO A 123 3.81 21.42 27.11
CA PRO A 123 2.91 22.57 27.12
C PRO A 123 1.61 22.29 27.88
N ASP A 124 1.11 23.25 28.65
CA ASP A 124 -0.13 23.12 29.44
C ASP A 124 -1.34 22.67 28.61
N SER A 125 -1.44 23.14 27.37
CA SER A 125 -2.49 22.74 26.44
C SER A 125 -2.44 21.24 26.14
N VAL A 126 -1.24 20.69 25.95
CA VAL A 126 -1.01 19.26 25.70
C VAL A 126 -1.28 18.46 26.96
N THR A 127 -0.85 18.93 28.13
CA THR A 127 -1.12 18.26 29.41
C THR A 127 -2.62 18.12 29.65
N ARG A 128 -3.41 19.20 29.48
CA ARG A 128 -4.87 19.15 29.61
C ARG A 128 -5.51 18.20 28.60
N GLN A 129 -5.00 18.18 27.37
CA GLN A 129 -5.47 17.26 26.34
C GLN A 129 -5.16 15.80 26.71
N LEU A 130 -3.95 15.50 27.19
CA LEU A 130 -3.57 14.15 27.63
C LEU A 130 -4.48 13.62 28.74
N GLU A 131 -4.74 14.43 29.77
CA GLU A 131 -5.63 14.05 30.86
C GLU A 131 -7.06 13.75 30.37
N TYR A 132 -7.60 14.63 29.51
CA TYR A 132 -8.91 14.42 28.90
C TYR A 132 -8.99 13.15 28.05
N GLU A 133 -7.98 12.91 27.20
CA GLU A 133 -7.92 11.72 26.36
C GLU A 133 -7.78 10.44 27.20
N LEU A 134 -6.88 10.43 28.20
CA LEU A 134 -6.65 9.28 29.08
C LEU A 134 -7.91 8.94 29.89
N GLN A 135 -8.61 9.94 30.41
CA GLN A 135 -9.88 9.73 31.10
C GLN A 135 -10.92 9.11 30.15
N LEU A 136 -11.06 9.64 28.93
CA LEU A 136 -12.03 9.10 27.98
C LEU A 136 -11.71 7.66 27.55
N ILE A 137 -10.43 7.34 27.36
CA ILE A 137 -9.97 5.99 27.02
C ILE A 137 -10.32 5.01 28.16
N ALA A 138 -10.13 5.42 29.41
CA ALA A 138 -10.45 4.60 30.58
C ALA A 138 -11.96 4.38 30.75
N GLU A 139 -12.76 5.43 30.57
CA GLU A 139 -14.22 5.33 30.64
C GLU A 139 -14.82 4.40 29.57
N LEU A 140 -14.19 4.34 28.39
CA LEU A 140 -14.61 3.48 27.28
C LEU A 140 -13.89 2.13 27.23
N GLN A 141 -13.00 1.84 28.19
CA GLN A 141 -12.27 0.59 28.33
C GLN A 141 -11.39 0.22 27.12
N TYR A 142 -10.75 1.22 26.49
CA TYR A 142 -9.89 1.02 25.32
C TYR A 142 -8.39 0.94 25.64
N GLU A 143 -7.98 0.86 26.91
CA GLU A 143 -6.56 0.90 27.32
C GLU A 143 -5.76 -0.25 26.70
N ALA A 144 -6.30 -1.47 26.75
CA ALA A 144 -5.63 -2.66 26.21
C ALA A 144 -5.38 -2.54 24.69
N TYR A 145 -6.30 -1.89 23.98
CA TYR A 145 -6.17 -1.64 22.55
C TYR A 145 -5.01 -0.67 22.25
N PHE A 146 -4.94 0.46 22.95
CA PHE A 146 -3.82 1.42 22.80
C PHE A 146 -2.48 0.77 23.17
N LEU A 147 -2.44 -0.01 24.23
CA LEU A 147 -1.24 -0.72 24.67
C LEU A 147 -0.80 -1.79 23.67
N THR A 148 -1.73 -2.46 22.99
CA THR A 148 -1.39 -3.42 21.92
C THR A 148 -0.72 -2.73 20.75
N VAL A 149 -1.28 -1.62 20.27
CA VAL A 149 -0.68 -0.85 19.18
C VAL A 149 0.68 -0.28 19.62
N TYR A 150 0.77 0.27 20.83
CA TYR A 150 2.01 0.78 21.39
C TYR A 150 3.09 -0.30 21.44
N ASP A 151 2.75 -1.52 21.87
CA ASP A 151 3.68 -2.64 21.93
C ASP A 151 4.19 -3.06 20.55
N ILE A 152 3.31 -3.12 19.55
CA ILE A 152 3.70 -3.42 18.15
C ILE A 152 4.64 -2.32 17.62
N VAL A 153 4.32 -1.05 17.87
CA VAL A 153 5.16 0.10 17.47
C VAL A 153 6.51 0.08 18.20
N LYS A 154 6.52 -0.25 19.50
CA LYS A 154 7.72 -0.38 20.33
C LYS A 154 8.63 -1.48 19.78
N PHE A 155 8.08 -2.65 19.43
CA PHE A 155 8.81 -3.72 18.76
C PHE A 155 9.40 -3.25 17.43
N ALA A 156 8.58 -2.66 16.55
CA ALA A 156 9.03 -2.19 15.24
C ALA A 156 10.21 -1.21 15.36
N ARG A 157 10.11 -0.22 16.25
CA ARG A 157 11.19 0.75 16.50
C ARG A 157 12.45 0.10 17.08
N ALA A 158 12.31 -0.89 17.97
CA ALA A 158 13.44 -1.63 18.52
C ALA A 158 14.20 -2.42 17.44
N GLN A 159 13.50 -2.89 16.40
CA GLN A 159 14.10 -3.55 15.22
C GLN A 159 14.55 -2.58 14.13
N GLY A 160 14.48 -1.26 14.38
CA GLY A 160 14.80 -0.23 13.38
C GLY A 160 13.84 -0.20 12.18
N ILE A 161 12.61 -0.70 12.35
CA ILE A 161 11.55 -0.63 11.32
C ILE A 161 10.87 0.73 11.42
N LEU A 162 10.85 1.48 10.33
CA LEU A 162 10.09 2.72 10.25
C LEU A 162 8.59 2.42 10.27
N CYS A 163 7.86 3.14 11.11
CA CYS A 163 6.42 3.04 11.22
C CYS A 163 5.78 4.42 11.44
N GLN A 164 4.55 4.59 10.97
CA GLN A 164 3.81 5.83 11.13
C GLN A 164 2.31 5.58 11.22
N GLY A 165 1.72 6.05 12.32
CA GLY A 165 0.27 6.10 12.50
C GLY A 165 -0.38 7.18 11.64
N ARG A 166 -1.59 6.90 11.14
CA ARG A 166 -2.36 7.81 10.29
C ARG A 166 -3.85 7.78 10.65
N GLY A 167 -4.66 8.47 9.85
CA GLY A 167 -6.10 8.54 10.07
C GLY A 167 -6.44 9.39 11.29
N SER A 168 -7.54 9.08 11.95
CA SER A 168 -8.01 9.82 13.12
C SER A 168 -7.09 9.68 14.34
N ALA A 169 -6.27 8.62 14.42
CA ALA A 169 -5.28 8.46 15.49
C ALA A 169 -4.28 9.62 15.54
N ALA A 170 -4.01 10.30 14.42
CA ALA A 170 -3.14 11.49 14.38
C ALA A 170 -3.72 12.72 15.10
N ASN A 171 -5.00 12.69 15.49
CA ASN A 171 -5.61 13.72 16.35
C ASN A 171 -5.34 13.50 17.85
N SER A 172 -4.82 12.34 18.26
CA SER A 172 -4.60 11.99 19.66
C SER A 172 -3.21 12.40 20.15
N ALA A 173 -3.18 13.20 21.23
CA ALA A 173 -1.96 13.51 21.95
C ALA A 173 -1.37 12.26 22.63
N VAL A 174 -2.21 11.33 23.11
CA VAL A 174 -1.77 10.05 23.66
C VAL A 174 -1.02 9.22 22.60
N CYS A 175 -1.58 9.09 21.39
CA CYS A 175 -0.92 8.38 20.28
C CYS A 175 0.42 9.02 19.89
N TYR A 176 0.51 10.35 19.89
CA TYR A 176 1.75 11.07 19.60
C TYR A 176 2.84 10.79 20.65
N CYS A 177 2.47 10.82 21.93
CA CYS A 177 3.39 10.59 23.04
C CYS A 177 3.88 9.13 23.09
N LEU A 178 3.00 8.16 22.83
CA LEU A 178 3.37 6.74 22.70
C LEU A 178 4.24 6.46 21.45
N GLY A 179 4.41 7.43 20.56
CA GLY A 179 5.17 7.27 19.33
C GLY A 179 4.43 6.49 18.24
N ILE A 180 3.12 6.31 18.38
CA ILE A 180 2.26 5.71 17.37
C ILE A 180 2.15 6.67 16.18
N THR A 181 1.96 7.97 16.44
CA THR A 181 1.87 9.01 15.40
C THR A 181 3.04 10.00 15.50
N GLU A 182 3.33 10.69 14.39
CA GLU A 182 4.39 11.71 14.30
C GLU A 182 3.84 13.14 14.18
N VAL A 183 2.51 13.31 14.16
CA VAL A 183 1.85 14.62 14.03
C VAL A 183 1.82 15.31 15.40
N ASN A 184 2.50 16.45 15.51
CA ASN A 184 2.55 17.22 16.76
C ASN A 184 1.19 17.86 17.07
N PRO A 185 0.56 17.56 18.22
CA PRO A 185 -0.75 18.10 18.59
C PRO A 185 -0.74 19.63 18.79
N VAL A 186 0.41 20.24 19.08
CA VAL A 186 0.53 21.70 19.27
C VAL A 186 0.33 22.47 17.97
N LEU A 187 0.69 21.88 16.83
CA LEU A 187 0.63 22.53 15.52
C LEU A 187 -0.76 22.40 14.85
N GLY A 188 -1.65 21.58 15.40
CA GLY A 188 -2.96 21.27 14.84
C GLY A 188 -4.10 21.77 15.73
N ASN A 189 -5.28 21.98 15.13
CA ASN A 189 -6.53 22.20 15.86
C ASN A 189 -7.31 20.88 15.85
N ASN A 190 -6.71 19.84 16.45
CA ASN A 190 -7.09 18.45 16.27
C ASN A 190 -8.40 18.15 17.02
N LEU A 191 -9.40 17.64 16.30
CA LEU A 191 -10.70 17.31 16.84
C LEU A 191 -10.67 15.86 17.34
N PHE A 192 -10.39 15.65 18.63
CA PHE A 192 -10.24 14.31 19.22
C PHE A 192 -11.53 13.49 19.14
N GLU A 193 -12.69 14.14 19.16
CA GLU A 193 -14.02 13.51 19.02
C GLU A 193 -14.19 12.77 17.69
N ARG A 194 -13.38 13.12 16.68
CA ARG A 194 -13.29 12.38 15.42
C ARG A 194 -12.70 10.99 15.62
N PHE A 195 -11.79 10.84 16.58
CA PHE A 195 -11.11 9.58 16.87
C PHE A 195 -11.92 8.73 17.87
N ILE A 196 -12.30 9.30 19.01
CA ILE A 196 -13.06 8.63 20.06
C ILE A 196 -14.19 9.54 20.53
N SER A 197 -15.42 9.01 20.61
CA SER A 197 -16.58 9.74 21.12
C SER A 197 -17.50 8.82 21.93
N LYS A 198 -18.01 9.31 23.06
CA LYS A 198 -18.96 8.59 23.93
C LYS A 198 -20.27 8.26 23.22
N GLU A 199 -20.75 9.16 22.37
CA GLU A 199 -22.03 9.01 21.67
C GLU A 199 -21.99 7.93 20.57
N ARG A 200 -20.79 7.50 20.17
CA ARG A 200 -20.58 6.59 19.05
C ARG A 200 -20.74 5.11 19.45
N ASN A 201 -20.25 4.75 20.64
CA ASN A 201 -20.07 3.35 21.07
C ASN A 201 -19.48 2.43 19.99
N GLU A 202 -18.64 2.96 19.08
CA GLU A 202 -17.92 2.18 18.07
C GLU A 202 -16.42 2.15 18.41
N PRO A 203 -15.76 1.02 18.17
CA PRO A 203 -14.31 0.84 18.25
C PRO A 203 -13.47 1.99 17.66
N PRO A 204 -12.37 2.42 18.30
CA PRO A 204 -11.35 3.23 17.65
C PRO A 204 -10.56 2.42 16.63
N ASP A 205 -10.27 3.02 15.46
CA ASP A 205 -9.43 2.41 14.42
C ASP A 205 -8.06 3.11 14.44
N ILE A 206 -6.99 2.38 14.79
CA ILE A 206 -5.62 2.88 14.79
C ILE A 206 -4.85 2.19 13.67
N ASP A 207 -4.77 2.89 12.55
CA ASP A 207 -3.98 2.48 11.38
C ASP A 207 -2.50 2.82 11.59
N VAL A 208 -1.62 1.82 11.52
CA VAL A 208 -0.17 2.03 11.50
C VAL A 208 0.44 1.47 10.22
N ASP A 209 1.10 2.34 9.47
CA ASP A 209 1.91 1.95 8.32
C ASP A 209 3.30 1.51 8.77
N PHE A 210 3.75 0.37 8.26
CA PHE A 210 5.10 -0.15 8.40
C PHE A 210 5.80 -0.21 7.04
N GLU A 211 7.12 -0.34 7.05
CA GLU A 211 7.89 -0.67 5.86
C GLU A 211 7.33 -1.91 5.15
N HIS A 212 6.97 -1.76 3.87
CA HIS A 212 6.42 -2.86 3.07
C HIS A 212 7.30 -4.13 3.12
N GLN A 213 8.62 -3.97 2.99
CA GLN A 213 9.57 -5.09 2.93
C GLN A 213 9.81 -5.78 4.28
N ARG A 214 9.58 -5.10 5.41
CA ARG A 214 9.84 -5.61 6.77
C ARG A 214 8.57 -5.85 7.58
N ARG A 215 7.40 -5.61 6.98
CA ARG A 215 6.09 -5.83 7.61
C ARG A 215 5.91 -7.28 8.10
N GLU A 216 6.51 -8.26 7.41
CA GLU A 216 6.40 -9.66 7.83
C GLU A 216 6.99 -9.89 9.23
N GLU A 217 8.07 -9.19 9.60
CA GLU A 217 8.66 -9.29 10.93
C GLU A 217 7.66 -8.87 12.02
N VAL A 218 6.86 -7.83 11.74
CA VAL A 218 5.82 -7.32 12.64
C VAL A 218 4.65 -8.30 12.75
N ILE A 219 4.23 -8.89 11.63
CA ILE A 219 3.19 -9.93 11.61
C ILE A 219 3.61 -11.14 12.45
N GLN A 220 4.85 -11.62 12.25
CA GLN A 220 5.36 -12.78 12.98
C GLN A 220 5.55 -12.48 14.47
N TYR A 221 5.88 -11.23 14.83
CA TYR A 221 5.89 -10.79 16.22
C TYR A 221 4.51 -10.96 16.89
N ILE A 222 3.43 -10.53 16.22
CA ILE A 222 2.06 -10.68 16.74
C ILE A 222 1.73 -12.16 16.95
N TYR A 223 2.01 -13.02 15.97
CA TYR A 223 1.78 -14.46 16.11
C TYR A 223 2.63 -15.09 17.23
N LYS A 224 3.90 -14.67 17.39
CA LYS A 224 4.77 -15.15 18.46
C LYS A 224 4.27 -14.73 19.84
N LYS A 225 3.74 -13.52 19.96
CA LYS A 225 3.27 -12.97 21.24
C LYS A 225 1.91 -13.54 21.66
N TYR A 226 0.94 -13.56 20.75
CA TYR A 226 -0.43 -13.96 21.08
C TYR A 226 -0.72 -15.42 20.77
N GLY A 227 0.02 -16.06 19.86
CA GLY A 227 -0.26 -17.40 19.38
C GLY A 227 -1.17 -17.40 18.15
N ARG A 228 -0.99 -18.39 17.26
CA ARG A 228 -1.79 -18.55 16.02
C ARG A 228 -3.22 -19.02 16.27
N ASP A 229 -3.51 -19.50 17.47
CA ASP A 229 -4.83 -19.89 17.97
C ASP A 229 -5.64 -18.70 18.47
N ARG A 230 -4.97 -17.58 18.80
CA ARG A 230 -5.58 -16.37 19.35
C ARG A 230 -5.41 -15.12 18.49
N ALA A 231 -4.60 -15.16 17.44
CA ALA A 231 -4.44 -14.08 16.49
C ALA A 231 -4.58 -14.59 15.05
N ALA A 232 -5.26 -13.82 14.20
CA ALA A 232 -5.42 -14.13 12.77
C ALA A 232 -5.69 -12.87 11.94
N LEU A 233 -5.37 -12.94 10.65
CA LEU A 233 -5.69 -11.90 9.66
C LEU A 233 -7.18 -11.91 9.33
N THR A 234 -7.73 -10.76 8.97
CA THR A 234 -9.11 -10.66 8.49
C THR A 234 -9.23 -11.08 7.03
N ALA A 235 -10.41 -11.58 6.62
CA ALA A 235 -10.68 -11.86 5.23
C ALA A 235 -11.18 -10.62 4.49
N VAL A 236 -11.14 -10.69 3.16
CA VAL A 236 -11.80 -9.76 2.24
C VAL A 236 -12.60 -10.58 1.25
N VAL A 237 -13.89 -10.32 1.17
CA VAL A 237 -14.76 -10.95 0.18
C VAL A 237 -14.56 -10.26 -1.16
N ILE A 238 -13.87 -10.92 -2.09
CA ILE A 238 -13.71 -10.39 -3.45
C ILE A 238 -14.97 -10.69 -4.23
N THR A 239 -15.61 -9.65 -4.75
CA THR A 239 -16.82 -9.75 -5.57
C THR A 239 -16.52 -9.61 -7.06
N TYR A 240 -17.40 -10.18 -7.90
CA TYR A 240 -17.33 -10.02 -9.34
C TYR A 240 -17.51 -8.54 -9.73
N ARG A 241 -16.46 -7.99 -10.35
CA ARG A 241 -16.46 -6.70 -11.03
C ARG A 241 -16.47 -6.90 -12.55
N VAL A 242 -16.68 -5.81 -13.28
CA VAL A 242 -16.81 -5.77 -14.75
C VAL A 242 -15.84 -6.68 -15.49
N LYS A 243 -14.53 -6.51 -15.31
CA LYS A 243 -13.52 -7.31 -16.02
C LYS A 243 -13.55 -8.79 -15.62
N SER A 244 -13.64 -9.08 -14.32
CA SER A 244 -13.68 -10.46 -13.82
C SER A 244 -14.93 -11.19 -14.27
N VAL A 245 -16.09 -10.53 -14.26
CA VAL A 245 -17.35 -11.19 -14.63
C VAL A 245 -17.38 -11.48 -16.11
N LEU A 246 -16.93 -10.54 -16.96
CA LEU A 246 -16.86 -10.75 -18.41
C LEU A 246 -15.89 -11.89 -18.73
N ARG A 247 -14.69 -11.89 -18.13
CA ARG A 247 -13.69 -12.93 -18.36
C ARG A 247 -14.18 -14.32 -17.96
N ASP A 248 -14.70 -14.47 -16.75
CA ASP A 248 -15.07 -15.79 -16.23
C ASP A 248 -16.35 -16.33 -16.89
N THR A 249 -17.34 -15.47 -17.17
CA THR A 249 -18.56 -15.89 -17.89
C THR A 249 -18.31 -16.16 -19.38
N GLY A 250 -17.42 -15.41 -20.03
CA GLY A 250 -17.04 -15.66 -21.43
C GLY A 250 -16.33 -17.00 -21.58
N LYS A 251 -15.40 -17.31 -20.67
CA LYS A 251 -14.73 -18.63 -20.62
C LYS A 251 -15.73 -19.76 -20.39
N ALA A 252 -16.66 -19.58 -19.47
CA ALA A 252 -17.70 -20.56 -19.18
C ALA A 252 -18.61 -20.83 -20.39
N LEU A 253 -18.86 -19.83 -21.24
CA LEU A 253 -19.62 -20.00 -22.48
C LEU A 253 -18.81 -20.62 -23.63
N GLY A 254 -17.50 -20.80 -23.47
CA GLY A 254 -16.61 -21.30 -24.52
C GLY A 254 -16.21 -20.25 -25.55
N VAL A 255 -16.25 -18.95 -25.21
CA VAL A 255 -15.81 -17.87 -26.11
C VAL A 255 -14.27 -17.87 -26.21
N ASP A 256 -13.75 -17.54 -27.39
CA ASP A 256 -12.30 -17.45 -27.62
C ASP A 256 -11.64 -16.43 -26.67
N PRO A 257 -10.51 -16.77 -26.01
CA PRO A 257 -9.81 -15.88 -25.09
C PRO A 257 -9.42 -14.51 -25.66
N ILE A 258 -9.13 -14.42 -26.96
CA ILE A 258 -8.76 -13.17 -27.64
C ILE A 258 -9.94 -12.21 -27.63
N ILE A 259 -11.13 -12.72 -27.97
CA ILE A 259 -12.38 -11.94 -27.96
C ILE A 259 -12.73 -11.51 -26.54
N ILE A 260 -12.58 -12.42 -25.58
CA ILE A 260 -12.81 -12.13 -24.15
C ILE A 260 -11.95 -10.96 -23.68
N GLU A 261 -10.66 -10.97 -24.02
CA GLU A 261 -9.75 -9.91 -23.60
C GLU A 261 -10.03 -8.59 -24.31
N ALA A 262 -10.43 -8.62 -25.60
CA ALA A 262 -10.85 -7.42 -26.32
C ALA A 262 -12.05 -6.74 -25.64
N VAL A 263 -13.10 -7.50 -25.33
CA VAL A 263 -14.31 -6.99 -24.66
C VAL A 263 -13.99 -6.52 -23.22
N ALA A 264 -13.18 -7.26 -22.47
CA ALA A 264 -12.83 -6.90 -21.09
C ALA A 264 -11.92 -5.65 -21.01
N ARG A 265 -11.14 -5.35 -22.05
CA ARG A 265 -10.29 -4.14 -22.11
C ARG A 265 -11.05 -2.90 -22.51
N SER A 266 -12.04 -3.01 -23.40
CA SER A 266 -12.84 -1.88 -23.88
C SER A 266 -13.83 -1.38 -22.82
N TYR A 267 -14.22 -2.23 -21.87
CA TYR A 267 -15.27 -1.94 -20.91
C TYR A 267 -14.73 -1.68 -19.48
N HIS A 268 -14.58 -0.39 -19.14
CA HIS A 268 -13.99 0.04 -17.87
C HIS A 268 -14.99 0.21 -16.72
N TYR A 269 -16.25 0.54 -17.02
CA TYR A 269 -17.32 0.76 -16.05
C TYR A 269 -18.62 0.13 -16.55
N TRP A 270 -19.49 -0.28 -15.63
CA TRP A 270 -20.80 -0.81 -15.98
C TRP A 270 -21.76 0.34 -16.27
N ASP A 271 -22.07 0.56 -17.55
CA ASP A 271 -22.98 1.59 -18.06
C ASP A 271 -24.22 0.99 -18.76
N GLY A 272 -24.53 -0.28 -18.46
CA GLY A 272 -25.78 -0.94 -18.83
C GLY A 272 -25.69 -1.84 -20.07
N ARG A 273 -26.77 -2.61 -20.28
CA ARG A 273 -26.90 -3.67 -21.29
C ARG A 273 -26.59 -3.21 -22.71
N ALA A 274 -27.13 -2.06 -23.12
CA ALA A 274 -27.04 -1.56 -24.49
C ALA A 274 -25.59 -1.23 -24.88
N ASN A 275 -24.85 -0.61 -23.97
CA ASN A 275 -23.45 -0.27 -24.18
C ASN A 275 -22.55 -1.50 -24.20
N LEU A 276 -22.77 -2.47 -23.30
CA LEU A 276 -22.02 -3.73 -23.35
C LEU A 276 -22.23 -4.47 -24.69
N MET A 277 -23.47 -4.48 -25.20
CA MET A 277 -23.79 -5.07 -26.50
C MET A 277 -23.08 -4.34 -27.66
N ALA A 278 -23.08 -3.01 -27.65
CA ALA A 278 -22.36 -2.21 -28.66
C ALA A 278 -20.85 -2.51 -28.65
N ARG A 279 -20.24 -2.64 -27.47
CA ARG A 279 -18.80 -2.99 -27.34
C ARG A 279 -18.47 -4.41 -27.79
N MET A 280 -19.38 -5.36 -27.61
CA MET A 280 -19.22 -6.71 -28.16
C MET A 280 -19.21 -6.66 -29.69
N GLN A 281 -20.08 -5.85 -30.30
CA GLN A 281 -20.11 -5.64 -31.75
C GLN A 281 -18.80 -5.03 -32.27
N GLU A 282 -18.27 -4.01 -31.61
CA GLU A 282 -16.96 -3.43 -31.93
C GLU A 282 -15.81 -4.43 -31.81
N SER A 283 -15.95 -5.44 -30.94
CA SER A 283 -14.94 -6.48 -30.69
C SER A 283 -15.10 -7.70 -31.62
N GLY A 284 -15.98 -7.62 -32.63
CA GLY A 284 -16.18 -8.67 -33.63
C GLY A 284 -17.20 -9.76 -33.24
N LEU A 285 -17.98 -9.56 -32.18
CA LEU A 285 -19.10 -10.44 -31.82
C LEU A 285 -20.42 -9.87 -32.34
N ASP A 286 -21.17 -10.68 -33.08
CA ASP A 286 -22.54 -10.33 -33.43
C ASP A 286 -23.39 -10.19 -32.15
N CYS A 287 -23.88 -8.97 -31.91
CA CYS A 287 -24.69 -8.62 -30.74
C CYS A 287 -26.09 -9.27 -30.76
N THR A 288 -26.50 -9.80 -31.93
CA THR A 288 -27.72 -10.58 -32.09
C THR A 288 -27.50 -12.09 -31.90
N SER A 289 -26.26 -12.54 -31.71
CA SER A 289 -25.97 -13.95 -31.44
C SER A 289 -26.51 -14.40 -30.08
N SER A 290 -26.94 -15.66 -30.01
CA SER A 290 -27.40 -16.27 -28.76
C SER A 290 -26.33 -16.26 -27.67
N VAL A 291 -25.06 -16.46 -28.06
CA VAL A 291 -23.90 -16.44 -27.15
C VAL A 291 -23.70 -15.05 -26.55
N ALA A 292 -23.74 -13.98 -27.36
CA ALA A 292 -23.62 -12.61 -26.85
C ALA A 292 -24.77 -12.26 -25.87
N MET A 293 -26.01 -12.62 -26.21
CA MET A 293 -27.17 -12.42 -25.33
C MET A 293 -27.05 -13.17 -24.00
N GLN A 294 -26.62 -14.43 -24.04
CA GLN A 294 -26.39 -15.24 -22.84
C GLN A 294 -25.23 -14.66 -22.01
N TRP A 295 -24.16 -14.21 -22.65
CA TRP A 295 -23.02 -13.63 -21.97
C TRP A 295 -23.40 -12.38 -21.19
N VAL A 296 -24.11 -11.44 -21.82
CA VAL A 296 -24.59 -10.23 -21.15
C VAL A 296 -25.55 -10.57 -20.02
N TYR A 297 -26.50 -11.47 -20.25
CA TYR A 297 -27.43 -11.92 -19.21
C TYR A 297 -26.70 -12.53 -18.00
N LEU A 298 -25.74 -13.41 -18.22
CA LEU A 298 -24.96 -14.04 -17.15
C LEU A 298 -24.09 -13.03 -16.41
N ALA A 299 -23.44 -12.12 -17.14
CA ALA A 299 -22.62 -11.06 -16.56
C ALA A 299 -23.44 -10.13 -15.65
N GLU A 300 -24.64 -9.74 -16.09
CA GLU A 300 -25.59 -8.96 -15.29
C GLU A 300 -26.01 -9.68 -14.01
N LYS A 301 -26.30 -10.98 -14.11
CA LYS A 301 -26.81 -11.75 -12.97
C LYS A 301 -25.73 -12.13 -11.95
N ILE A 302 -24.46 -12.19 -12.36
CA ILE A 302 -23.32 -12.55 -11.51
C ILE A 302 -22.59 -11.30 -10.99
N MET A 303 -22.80 -10.11 -11.58
CA MET A 303 -22.21 -8.87 -11.09
C MET A 303 -22.44 -8.70 -9.59
N GLY A 304 -21.37 -8.44 -8.83
CA GLY A 304 -21.41 -8.27 -7.38
C GLY A 304 -21.49 -9.57 -6.57
N PHE A 305 -21.62 -10.75 -7.18
CA PHE A 305 -21.57 -12.01 -6.45
C PHE A 305 -20.19 -12.18 -5.78
N PRO A 306 -20.12 -12.84 -4.60
CA PRO A 306 -18.84 -13.25 -4.03
C PRO A 306 -18.14 -14.23 -4.98
N ARG A 307 -16.85 -14.02 -5.18
CA ARG A 307 -16.00 -14.83 -6.07
C ARG A 307 -15.06 -15.74 -5.28
N HIS A 308 -14.37 -15.18 -4.30
CA HIS A 308 -13.47 -15.91 -3.39
C HIS A 308 -13.14 -15.04 -2.17
N LEU A 309 -12.66 -15.68 -1.11
CA LEU A 309 -12.03 -14.99 0.01
C LEU A 309 -10.57 -14.68 -0.34
N SER A 310 -10.12 -13.49 0.03
CA SER A 310 -8.73 -13.06 -0.02
C SER A 310 -8.31 -12.62 1.38
N GLN A 311 -7.00 -12.53 1.61
CA GLN A 311 -6.45 -12.03 2.86
C GLN A 311 -6.54 -10.50 2.88
N HIS A 312 -6.95 -9.92 4.01
CA HIS A 312 -6.86 -8.48 4.20
C HIS A 312 -5.40 -8.05 4.24
N PRO A 313 -5.04 -6.94 3.58
CA PRO A 313 -3.66 -6.48 3.54
C PRO A 313 -3.16 -5.89 4.87
N GLY A 314 -3.82 -6.10 6.01
CA GLY A 314 -3.38 -5.47 7.27
C GLY A 314 -4.17 -5.76 8.54
N GLY A 315 -5.47 -6.04 8.45
CA GLY A 315 -6.31 -6.21 9.63
C GLY A 315 -6.00 -7.50 10.38
N PHE A 316 -5.70 -7.36 11.67
CA PHE A 316 -5.54 -8.45 12.63
C PHE A 316 -6.68 -8.42 13.64
N VAL A 317 -7.17 -9.61 13.96
CA VAL A 317 -8.05 -9.85 15.12
C VAL A 317 -7.24 -10.64 16.13
N MET A 318 -7.34 -10.26 17.40
CA MET A 318 -6.70 -10.97 18.52
C MET A 318 -7.74 -11.18 19.61
N SER A 319 -7.79 -12.34 20.23
CA SER A 319 -8.71 -12.61 21.36
C SER A 319 -7.96 -13.12 22.58
N GLN A 320 -8.56 -12.96 23.76
CA GLN A 320 -8.00 -13.50 24.99
C GLN A 320 -7.99 -15.04 24.99
N GLY A 321 -9.09 -15.66 24.57
CA GLY A 321 -9.22 -17.11 24.37
C GLY A 321 -9.01 -17.55 22.90
N PRO A 322 -9.19 -18.84 22.59
CA PRO A 322 -9.04 -19.35 21.22
C PRO A 322 -10.05 -18.73 20.24
N LEU A 323 -9.55 -18.15 19.14
CA LEU A 323 -10.36 -17.49 18.11
C LEU A 323 -11.37 -18.45 17.48
N CYS A 324 -11.06 -19.74 17.39
CA CYS A 324 -11.93 -20.75 16.79
C CYS A 324 -13.24 -20.97 17.56
N ARG A 325 -13.37 -20.43 18.78
CA ARG A 325 -14.64 -20.39 19.52
C ARG A 325 -15.56 -19.27 19.06
N LEU A 326 -15.02 -18.27 18.37
CA LEU A 326 -15.75 -17.12 17.85
C LEU A 326 -15.99 -17.25 16.35
N VAL A 327 -14.94 -17.58 15.58
CA VAL A 327 -14.95 -17.55 14.12
C VAL A 327 -14.13 -18.70 13.52
N PRO A 328 -14.55 -19.30 12.39
CA PRO A 328 -13.72 -20.26 11.66
C PRO A 328 -12.39 -19.64 11.20
N ILE A 329 -11.31 -20.42 11.36
CA ILE A 329 -9.95 -20.02 10.98
C ILE A 329 -9.44 -20.98 9.91
N GLU A 330 -8.79 -20.44 8.90
CA GLU A 330 -8.09 -21.20 7.86
C GLU A 330 -6.62 -20.78 7.75
N ASN A 331 -5.78 -21.67 7.21
CA ASN A 331 -4.41 -21.31 6.88
C ASN A 331 -4.42 -20.36 5.68
N ALA A 332 -3.62 -19.30 5.76
CA ALA A 332 -3.41 -18.42 4.63
C ALA A 332 -2.54 -19.11 3.56
N ALA A 333 -2.56 -18.58 2.33
CA ALA A 333 -1.71 -19.06 1.25
C ALA A 333 -0.20 -18.87 1.53
N MET A 334 0.15 -17.88 2.37
CA MET A 334 1.51 -17.70 2.85
C MET A 334 1.72 -18.58 4.08
N GLU A 335 2.87 -19.25 4.13
CA GLU A 335 3.24 -20.12 5.24
C GLU A 335 3.20 -19.35 6.57
N ASN A 336 2.83 -20.05 7.64
CA ASN A 336 2.78 -19.49 9.00
C ASN A 336 1.83 -18.30 9.19
N ARG A 337 0.79 -18.20 8.36
CA ARG A 337 -0.31 -17.23 8.55
C ARG A 337 -1.65 -17.93 8.71
N SER A 338 -2.52 -17.29 9.49
CA SER A 338 -3.90 -17.73 9.73
C SER A 338 -4.87 -16.60 9.39
N VAL A 339 -6.03 -16.92 8.81
CA VAL A 339 -7.06 -15.97 8.38
C VAL A 339 -8.40 -16.36 8.96
N VAL A 340 -9.18 -15.40 9.45
CA VAL A 340 -10.59 -15.60 9.83
C VAL A 340 -11.47 -15.42 8.60
N GLN A 341 -12.56 -16.18 8.49
CA GLN A 341 -13.45 -16.13 7.33
C GLN A 341 -14.42 -14.94 7.30
N TRP A 342 -14.30 -14.03 8.27
CA TRP A 342 -15.10 -12.80 8.37
C TRP A 342 -14.37 -11.60 7.81
N ASP A 343 -15.11 -10.75 7.11
CA ASP A 343 -14.59 -9.49 6.60
C ASP A 343 -14.74 -8.35 7.63
N LYS A 344 -14.38 -7.13 7.21
CA LYS A 344 -14.47 -5.96 8.08
C LYS A 344 -15.90 -5.72 8.59
N ASP A 345 -16.90 -5.83 7.72
CA ASP A 345 -18.28 -5.49 8.07
C ASP A 345 -18.84 -6.52 9.07
N ASP A 346 -18.47 -7.80 8.92
CA ASP A 346 -18.80 -8.87 9.86
C ASP A 346 -18.21 -8.63 11.26
N LEU A 347 -16.94 -8.21 11.32
CA LEU A 347 -16.25 -7.93 12.58
C LEU A 347 -16.82 -6.69 13.28
N ASP A 348 -17.09 -5.63 12.52
CA ASP A 348 -17.73 -4.41 13.01
C ASP A 348 -19.13 -4.73 13.58
N ALA A 349 -19.91 -5.61 12.92
CA ALA A 349 -21.22 -6.03 13.40
C ALA A 349 -21.20 -6.80 14.73
N LEU A 350 -20.08 -7.47 15.05
CA LEU A 350 -19.88 -8.21 16.29
C LEU A 350 -19.05 -7.43 17.33
N GLY A 351 -18.68 -6.18 17.04
CA GLY A 351 -17.89 -5.34 17.95
C GLY A 351 -16.47 -5.86 18.18
N ILE A 352 -15.92 -6.63 17.25
CA ILE A 352 -14.59 -7.20 17.36
C ILE A 352 -13.55 -6.15 16.96
N LEU A 353 -12.69 -5.77 17.92
CA LEU A 353 -11.60 -4.82 17.68
C LEU A 353 -10.54 -5.43 16.76
N LYS A 354 -10.15 -4.70 15.73
CA LYS A 354 -9.06 -5.05 14.82
C LYS A 354 -7.89 -4.08 14.93
N VAL A 355 -6.68 -4.55 14.67
CA VAL A 355 -5.48 -3.71 14.53
C VAL A 355 -4.96 -3.82 13.10
N ASP A 356 -4.78 -2.68 12.44
CA ASP A 356 -4.34 -2.65 11.04
C ASP A 356 -2.81 -2.47 10.95
N VAL A 357 -2.12 -3.56 10.61
CA VAL A 357 -0.68 -3.60 10.31
C VAL A 357 -0.48 -3.41 8.81
N LEU A 358 -0.37 -2.16 8.38
CA LEU A 358 -0.39 -1.78 6.97
C LEU A 358 1.03 -1.70 6.40
N ALA A 359 1.13 -1.76 5.07
CA ALA A 359 2.41 -1.67 4.36
C ALA A 359 2.47 -0.39 3.53
N LEU A 360 3.55 0.38 3.70
CA LEU A 360 3.83 1.57 2.90
C LEU A 360 5.22 1.47 2.25
N GLY A 361 5.24 1.36 0.92
CA GLY A 361 6.48 1.23 0.15
C GLY A 361 7.44 2.42 0.34
N MET A 362 6.90 3.63 0.48
CA MET A 362 7.72 4.83 0.71
C MET A 362 8.52 4.78 2.02
N LEU A 363 8.02 4.13 3.08
CA LEU A 363 8.80 3.96 4.30
C LEU A 363 10.04 3.10 4.05
N SER A 364 9.93 2.05 3.21
CA SER A 364 11.09 1.26 2.77
C SER A 364 12.07 2.08 1.96
N VAL A 365 11.59 2.97 1.08
CA VAL A 365 12.45 3.89 0.32
C VAL A 365 13.21 4.82 1.25
N ILE A 366 12.49 5.48 2.16
CA ILE A 366 13.09 6.46 3.07
C ILE A 366 14.13 5.74 3.94
N ARG A 367 13.81 4.60 4.56
CA ARG A 367 14.79 3.83 5.34
C ARG A 367 16.04 3.50 4.53
N ARG A 368 15.89 2.91 3.34
CA ARG A 368 17.02 2.56 2.46
C ARG A 368 17.84 3.77 2.05
N ALA A 369 17.18 4.90 1.75
CA ALA A 369 17.86 6.12 1.39
C ALA A 369 18.65 6.67 2.59
N LEU A 370 18.07 6.66 3.78
CA LEU A 370 18.74 7.07 5.02
C LEU A 370 19.94 6.16 5.34
N ASP A 371 19.85 4.84 5.09
CA ASP A 371 20.98 3.91 5.23
C ASP A 371 22.14 4.31 4.30
N PHE A 372 21.84 4.60 3.02
CA PHE A 372 22.84 5.08 2.07
C PHE A 372 23.43 6.44 2.46
N VAL A 373 22.60 7.34 3.01
CA VAL A 373 23.02 8.66 3.48
C VAL A 373 23.92 8.54 4.71
N ALA A 374 23.59 7.66 5.66
CA ALA A 374 24.43 7.36 6.82
C ALA A 374 25.83 6.88 6.39
N LEU A 375 25.89 5.95 5.43
CA LEU A 375 27.15 5.45 4.86
C LEU A 375 27.96 6.57 4.20
N GLN A 376 27.33 7.45 3.41
CA GLN A 376 28.01 8.57 2.76
C GLN A 376 28.57 9.59 3.75
N TYR A 377 27.85 9.84 4.85
CA TYR A 377 28.30 10.75 5.91
C TYR A 377 29.25 10.09 6.92
N GLY A 378 29.55 8.79 6.78
CA GLY A 378 30.38 8.05 7.74
C GLY A 378 29.74 7.98 9.13
N ARG A 379 28.41 7.99 9.21
CA ARG A 379 27.65 7.91 10.46
C ARG A 379 27.08 6.49 10.62
N PRO A 380 26.96 5.98 11.86
CA PRO A 380 26.35 4.67 12.09
C PRO A 380 24.86 4.63 11.73
N PHE A 381 24.17 5.77 11.84
CA PHE A 381 22.77 5.92 11.47
C PHE A 381 22.47 7.37 11.04
N PHE A 382 21.43 7.54 10.23
CA PHE A 382 20.81 8.82 9.91
C PHE A 382 19.30 8.64 10.04
N ARG A 383 18.66 9.38 10.94
CA ARG A 383 17.25 9.20 11.29
C ARG A 383 16.39 10.18 10.51
N MET A 384 15.10 9.89 10.40
CA MET A 384 14.15 10.84 9.81
C MET A 384 14.11 12.17 10.58
N GLN A 385 14.33 12.13 11.90
CA GLN A 385 14.41 13.32 12.76
C GLN A 385 15.68 14.16 12.52
N ASP A 386 16.68 13.63 11.82
CA ASP A 386 17.90 14.36 11.46
C ASP A 386 17.72 15.18 10.17
N ILE A 387 16.59 15.00 9.46
CA ILE A 387 16.23 15.81 8.29
C ILE A 387 15.85 17.23 8.78
N PRO A 388 16.49 18.29 8.26
CA PRO A 388 16.14 19.67 8.58
C PRO A 388 14.67 19.95 8.29
N LEU A 389 13.99 20.64 9.22
CA LEU A 389 12.62 21.12 9.01
C LEU A 389 12.65 22.41 8.19
N GLU A 390 11.61 22.60 7.38
CA GLU A 390 11.35 23.84 6.64
C GLU A 390 12.47 24.34 5.70
N ASP A 391 13.28 23.42 5.16
CA ASP A 391 14.33 23.69 4.16
C ASP A 391 13.80 24.35 2.86
N SER A 392 14.34 25.53 2.53
CA SER A 392 13.91 26.34 1.38
C SER A 392 14.19 25.67 0.04
N ASP A 393 15.33 25.00 -0.08
CA ASP A 393 15.77 24.34 -1.31
C ASP A 393 14.84 23.18 -1.70
N THR A 394 14.36 22.45 -0.70
CA THR A 394 13.36 21.40 -0.85
C THR A 394 12.04 21.99 -1.36
N TYR A 395 11.55 23.08 -0.77
CA TYR A 395 10.33 23.73 -1.25
C TYR A 395 10.47 24.33 -2.65
N ASP A 396 11.64 24.84 -3.02
CA ASP A 396 11.89 25.35 -4.37
C ASP A 396 11.85 24.26 -5.44
N MET A 397 12.34 23.06 -5.12
CA MET A 397 12.17 21.88 -5.99
C MET A 397 10.69 21.51 -6.12
N ILE A 398 9.96 21.47 -5.00
CA ILE A 398 8.52 21.16 -4.97
C ILE A 398 7.73 22.18 -5.79
N CYS A 399 8.00 23.49 -5.63
CA CYS A 399 7.33 24.55 -6.38
C CYS A 399 7.55 24.47 -7.89
N LYS A 400 8.68 23.91 -8.34
CA LYS A 400 8.97 23.67 -9.76
C LYS A 400 8.29 22.40 -10.29
N ALA A 401 7.53 21.71 -9.45
CA ALA A 401 6.92 20.42 -9.72
C ALA A 401 7.94 19.32 -10.08
N ASP A 402 9.16 19.42 -9.56
CA ASP A 402 10.17 18.39 -9.75
C ASP A 402 10.02 17.27 -8.70
N THR A 403 8.90 16.55 -8.78
CA THR A 403 8.46 15.62 -7.73
C THR A 403 8.31 14.17 -8.21
N ILE A 404 8.87 13.81 -9.36
CA ILE A 404 8.93 12.40 -9.81
C ILE A 404 9.58 11.54 -8.71
N GLY A 405 8.89 10.47 -8.29
CA GLY A 405 9.33 9.54 -7.25
C GLY A 405 9.02 9.99 -5.81
N VAL A 406 8.53 11.22 -5.61
CA VAL A 406 8.22 11.79 -4.30
C VAL A 406 6.83 11.34 -3.83
N PHE A 407 6.68 11.06 -2.54
CA PHE A 407 5.43 10.55 -1.99
C PHE A 407 4.26 11.52 -2.14
N GLN A 408 3.11 11.03 -2.60
CA GLN A 408 1.80 11.72 -2.74
C GLN A 408 1.73 12.91 -3.70
N ILE A 409 2.84 13.62 -3.98
CA ILE A 409 2.87 14.84 -4.81
C ILE A 409 3.50 14.62 -6.20
N GLU A 410 3.58 13.37 -6.65
CA GLU A 410 4.22 12.99 -7.93
C GLU A 410 3.24 12.77 -9.10
N SER A 411 1.92 12.75 -8.86
CA SER A 411 0.96 12.53 -9.95
C SER A 411 0.89 13.74 -10.90
N ARG A 412 0.50 13.54 -12.16
CA ARG A 412 0.35 14.65 -13.14
C ARG A 412 -0.54 15.79 -12.63
N ALA A 413 -1.62 15.47 -11.94
CA ALA A 413 -2.54 16.46 -11.39
C ALA A 413 -1.89 17.27 -10.26
N GLN A 414 -1.15 16.60 -9.36
CA GLN A 414 -0.37 17.25 -8.30
C GLN A 414 0.76 18.12 -8.89
N MET A 415 1.55 17.58 -9.82
CA MET A 415 2.62 18.34 -10.49
C MET A 415 2.11 19.58 -11.24
N THR A 416 0.86 19.57 -11.73
CA THR A 416 0.25 20.75 -12.36
C THR A 416 -0.19 21.80 -11.32
N MET A 417 -0.51 21.35 -10.10
CA MET A 417 -0.95 22.19 -9.00
C MET A 417 0.20 22.88 -8.28
N LEU A 418 1.31 22.16 -8.03
CA LEU A 418 2.46 22.65 -7.28
C LEU A 418 2.97 24.05 -7.69
N PRO A 419 3.14 24.39 -8.99
CA PRO A 419 3.61 25.72 -9.39
C PRO A 419 2.60 26.85 -9.13
N ARG A 420 1.31 26.50 -8.99
CA ARG A 420 0.22 27.41 -8.67
C ARG A 420 0.06 27.60 -7.16
N LEU A 421 0.18 26.52 -6.39
CA LEU A 421 0.10 26.52 -4.93
C LEU A 421 1.31 27.20 -4.28
N ARG A 422 2.51 26.91 -4.81
CA ARG A 422 3.81 27.33 -4.28
C ARG A 422 3.95 27.03 -2.78
N PRO A 423 4.11 25.75 -2.40
CA PRO A 423 4.34 25.37 -1.00
C PRO A 423 5.60 26.01 -0.42
N ARG A 424 5.49 26.59 0.78
CA ARG A 424 6.59 27.25 1.51
C ARG A 424 6.68 26.87 2.98
N CYS A 425 5.72 26.10 3.48
CA CYS A 425 5.75 25.53 4.82
C CYS A 425 5.14 24.13 4.83
N TYR A 426 5.35 23.39 5.92
CA TYR A 426 4.83 22.03 6.07
C TYR A 426 3.31 21.96 5.85
N TYR A 427 2.57 22.96 6.37
CA TYR A 427 1.11 22.97 6.27
C TYR A 427 0.62 23.12 4.82
N ASP A 428 1.40 23.73 3.93
CA ASP A 428 1.03 23.80 2.51
C ASP A 428 1.06 22.41 1.86
N LEU A 429 1.95 21.51 2.31
CA LEU A 429 1.97 20.12 1.84
C LEU A 429 0.77 19.33 2.35
N VAL A 430 0.32 19.60 3.58
CA VAL A 430 -0.93 19.03 4.13
C VAL A 430 -2.11 19.37 3.22
N ILE A 431 -2.15 20.61 2.72
CA ILE A 431 -3.17 21.06 1.76
C ILE A 431 -2.99 20.38 0.40
N GLU A 432 -1.77 20.33 -0.15
CA GLU A 432 -1.50 19.72 -1.47
C GLU A 432 -1.94 18.24 -1.53
N VAL A 433 -1.63 17.46 -0.49
CA VAL A 433 -2.02 16.04 -0.38
C VAL A 433 -3.56 15.85 -0.39
N SER A 434 -4.29 16.91 -0.10
CA SER A 434 -5.74 16.89 0.16
C SER A 434 -6.57 17.54 -0.95
N ILE A 435 -6.04 18.58 -1.57
CA ILE A 435 -6.81 19.47 -2.46
C ILE A 435 -7.08 18.88 -3.84
N ILE A 436 -6.18 18.05 -4.38
CA ILE A 436 -6.33 17.43 -5.70
C ILE A 436 -7.15 16.14 -5.60
N ARG A 437 -8.46 16.33 -5.42
CA ARG A 437 -9.46 15.24 -5.30
C ARG A 437 -10.79 15.62 -5.96
N PRO A 438 -11.60 14.65 -6.41
CA PRO A 438 -12.87 14.96 -7.06
C PRO A 438 -13.82 15.82 -6.22
N GLY A 439 -13.86 15.68 -4.89
CA GLY A 439 -14.74 16.48 -4.02
C GLY A 439 -14.39 17.95 -3.98
N PRO A 440 -13.16 18.36 -3.56
CA PRO A 440 -12.74 19.75 -3.64
C PRO A 440 -12.88 20.38 -5.04
N ILE A 441 -12.69 19.58 -6.11
CA ILE A 441 -12.87 20.02 -7.50
C ILE A 441 -14.36 20.25 -7.80
N GLN A 442 -15.23 19.28 -7.51
CA GLN A 442 -16.68 19.36 -7.74
C GLN A 442 -17.37 20.40 -6.83
N GLY A 443 -16.87 20.57 -5.60
CA GLY A 443 -17.31 21.58 -4.64
C GLY A 443 -16.81 22.98 -4.95
N GLY A 444 -16.04 23.17 -6.04
CA GLY A 444 -15.57 24.49 -6.49
C GLY A 444 -14.59 25.16 -5.52
N MET A 445 -13.85 24.39 -4.71
CA MET A 445 -13.06 24.90 -3.57
C MET A 445 -11.62 25.24 -3.96
N VAL A 446 -11.08 24.54 -4.97
CA VAL A 446 -9.67 24.66 -5.40
C VAL A 446 -9.35 26.06 -5.92
N HIS A 447 -10.21 26.62 -6.79
CA HIS A 447 -9.96 27.92 -7.41
C HIS A 447 -9.99 29.09 -6.42
N PRO A 448 -11.00 29.22 -5.53
CA PRO A 448 -11.01 30.24 -4.48
C PRO A 448 -9.74 30.19 -3.61
N TYR A 449 -9.34 28.99 -3.18
CA TYR A 449 -8.15 28.84 -2.36
C TYR A 449 -6.88 29.31 -3.09
N LEU A 450 -6.68 28.88 -4.34
CA LEU A 450 -5.55 29.32 -5.16
C LEU A 450 -5.51 30.83 -5.41
N ARG A 451 -6.66 31.45 -5.73
CA ARG A 451 -6.72 32.90 -5.95
C ARG A 451 -6.33 33.68 -4.70
N ARG A 452 -6.81 33.26 -3.54
CA ARG A 452 -6.44 33.86 -2.24
C ARG A 452 -4.97 33.66 -1.93
N ARG A 453 -4.45 32.45 -2.17
CA ARG A 453 -3.02 32.13 -2.00
C ARG A 453 -2.12 32.97 -2.89
N GLN A 454 -2.56 33.27 -4.11
CA GLN A 454 -1.85 34.11 -5.08
C GLN A 454 -2.07 35.61 -4.86
N GLY A 455 -2.87 36.02 -3.88
CA GLY A 455 -3.21 37.42 -3.62
C GLY A 455 -4.16 38.05 -4.65
N LEU A 456 -4.78 37.24 -5.52
CA LEU A 456 -5.75 37.68 -6.53
C LEU A 456 -7.15 37.95 -5.94
N GLU A 457 -7.44 37.40 -4.76
CA GLU A 457 -8.71 37.56 -4.04
C GLU A 457 -8.41 37.88 -2.57
N LYS A 458 -9.04 38.91 -1.99
CA LYS A 458 -8.89 39.22 -0.56
C LYS A 458 -9.60 38.17 0.29
N ILE A 459 -8.96 37.78 1.38
CA ILE A 459 -9.53 36.82 2.33
C ILE A 459 -10.54 37.56 3.21
N SER A 460 -11.76 37.04 3.30
CA SER A 460 -12.80 37.54 4.20
C SER A 460 -13.35 36.41 5.06
N TYR A 461 -13.63 36.72 6.32
CA TYR A 461 -14.25 35.80 7.27
C TYR A 461 -15.55 36.44 7.80
N PRO A 462 -16.64 35.68 7.89
CA PRO A 462 -17.92 36.21 8.39
C PRO A 462 -17.94 36.42 9.90
N SER A 463 -17.05 35.74 10.65
CA SER A 463 -16.91 35.86 12.11
C SER A 463 -15.53 35.37 12.58
N GLU A 464 -15.13 35.75 13.80
CA GLU A 464 -13.93 35.21 14.46
C GLU A 464 -14.03 33.70 14.73
N ALA A 465 -15.24 33.19 15.00
CA ALA A 465 -15.48 31.76 15.19
C ALA A 465 -15.12 30.95 13.93
N VAL A 466 -15.56 31.42 12.75
CA VAL A 466 -15.24 30.78 11.46
C VAL A 466 -13.77 30.99 11.10
N LYS A 467 -13.20 32.16 11.39
CA LYS A 467 -11.78 32.46 11.18
C LYS A 467 -10.89 31.45 11.93
N SER A 468 -11.18 31.16 13.19
CA SER A 468 -10.42 30.18 13.98
C SER A 468 -10.37 28.76 13.37
N ALA A 469 -11.33 28.39 12.51
CA ALA A 469 -11.38 27.10 11.83
C ALA A 469 -10.72 27.14 10.44
N LEU A 470 -10.87 28.26 9.71
CA LEU A 470 -10.52 28.37 8.29
C LEU A 470 -9.31 29.25 7.98
N GLU A 471 -8.70 29.90 8.96
CA GLU A 471 -7.56 30.80 8.74
C GLU A 471 -6.41 30.11 8.02
N ARG A 472 -6.08 28.90 8.46
CA ARG A 472 -5.01 28.05 7.90
C ARG A 472 -5.27 27.63 6.45
N THR A 473 -6.52 27.69 6.01
CA THR A 473 -6.93 27.37 4.63
C THR A 473 -7.52 28.59 3.91
N LEU A 474 -7.13 29.79 4.33
CA LEU A 474 -7.47 31.06 3.69
C LEU A 474 -8.99 31.25 3.50
N GLY A 475 -9.79 30.85 4.49
CA GLY A 475 -11.25 30.99 4.46
C GLY A 475 -11.98 29.99 3.55
N VAL A 476 -11.31 28.92 3.11
CA VAL A 476 -11.92 27.85 2.30
C VAL A 476 -11.90 26.55 3.12
N PRO A 477 -13.04 25.87 3.34
CA PRO A 477 -12.99 24.56 3.96
C PRO A 477 -12.31 23.58 3.01
N ILE A 478 -11.27 22.87 3.44
CA ILE A 478 -10.56 21.85 2.64
C ILE A 478 -10.65 20.48 3.32
N PHE A 479 -10.86 20.46 4.63
CA PHE A 479 -10.86 19.24 5.44
C PHE A 479 -12.22 18.96 6.07
N GLN A 480 -12.45 17.69 6.38
CA GLN A 480 -13.64 17.26 7.11
C GLN A 480 -13.70 17.84 8.54
N GLU A 481 -12.56 17.92 9.23
CA GLU A 481 -12.45 18.51 10.56
C GLU A 481 -12.91 19.97 10.57
N GLN A 482 -12.59 20.73 9.53
CA GLN A 482 -13.03 22.12 9.41
C GLN A 482 -14.54 22.23 9.24
N VAL A 483 -15.15 21.32 8.48
CA VAL A 483 -16.62 21.24 8.36
C VAL A 483 -17.26 20.98 9.72
N MET A 484 -16.71 20.04 10.50
CA MET A 484 -17.19 19.76 11.86
C MET A 484 -17.02 20.98 12.77
N GLN A 485 -15.86 21.63 12.75
CA GLN A 485 -15.60 22.84 13.53
C GLN A 485 -16.57 23.99 13.18
N ILE A 486 -16.91 24.16 11.90
CA ILE A 486 -17.91 25.15 11.47
C ILE A 486 -19.30 24.76 11.99
N ALA A 487 -19.71 23.50 11.87
CA ALA A 487 -20.99 23.03 12.43
C ALA A 487 -21.07 23.28 13.95
N MET A 488 -20.01 22.98 14.70
CA MET A 488 -19.97 23.19 16.15
C MET A 488 -19.97 24.67 16.51
N LYS A 489 -19.04 25.45 15.94
CA LYS A 489 -18.81 26.85 16.33
C LYS A 489 -19.83 27.83 15.73
N ALA A 490 -20.38 27.55 14.56
CA ALA A 490 -21.28 28.46 13.86
C ALA A 490 -22.75 27.99 13.89
N ALA A 491 -23.03 26.69 13.96
CA ALA A 491 -24.40 26.14 14.02
C ALA A 491 -24.76 25.54 15.40
N GLY A 492 -23.85 25.53 16.37
CA GLY A 492 -24.12 25.05 17.73
C GLY A 492 -24.24 23.52 17.87
N PHE A 493 -23.66 22.76 16.95
CA PHE A 493 -23.67 21.29 17.02
C PHE A 493 -22.80 20.79 18.19
N THR A 494 -23.21 19.69 18.83
CA THR A 494 -22.31 18.93 19.70
C THR A 494 -21.24 18.20 18.87
N GLY A 495 -20.18 17.72 19.52
CA GLY A 495 -19.13 16.95 18.83
C GLY A 495 -19.66 15.69 18.15
N GLY A 496 -20.59 14.96 18.79
CA GLY A 496 -21.18 13.76 18.19
C GLY A 496 -22.20 14.07 17.09
N GLU A 497 -22.94 15.18 17.19
CA GLU A 497 -23.80 15.65 16.08
C GLU A 497 -22.98 16.04 14.84
N ALA A 498 -21.82 16.68 15.04
CA ALA A 498 -20.93 17.05 13.95
C ALA A 498 -20.33 15.81 13.25
N ASP A 499 -20.03 14.72 13.98
CA ASP A 499 -19.61 13.46 13.36
C ASP A 499 -20.78 12.75 12.65
N ALA A 500 -21.99 12.77 13.23
CA ALA A 500 -23.18 12.21 12.61
C ALA A 500 -23.49 12.89 11.25
N LEU A 501 -23.29 14.21 11.17
CA LEU A 501 -23.32 14.97 9.93
C LEU A 501 -22.28 14.42 8.94
N ARG A 502 -21.01 14.32 9.34
CA ARG A 502 -19.91 13.79 8.51
C ARG A 502 -20.20 12.39 7.96
N ARG A 503 -20.72 11.46 8.77
CA ARG A 503 -21.07 10.10 8.32
C ARG A 503 -22.20 10.09 7.29
N SER A 504 -23.19 10.94 7.51
CA SER A 504 -24.31 11.07 6.56
C SER A 504 -23.85 11.67 5.23
N MET A 505 -22.80 12.52 5.25
CA MET A 505 -22.14 12.98 4.03
C MET A 505 -21.46 11.82 3.30
N ALA A 506 -20.71 10.96 4.01
CA ALA A 506 -20.03 9.76 3.47
C ALA A 506 -20.98 8.76 2.78
N ALA A 507 -22.22 8.66 3.26
CA ALA A 507 -23.22 7.71 2.78
C ALA A 507 -24.22 8.30 1.76
N TRP A 508 -24.19 9.62 1.50
CA TRP A 508 -25.24 10.34 0.78
C TRP A 508 -25.66 9.65 -0.52
N LYS A 509 -24.74 9.35 -1.46
CA LYS A 509 -25.15 8.82 -2.78
C LYS A 509 -25.68 7.39 -2.75
N ARG A 510 -25.36 6.61 -1.71
CA ARG A 510 -25.81 5.21 -1.58
C ARG A 510 -27.16 5.07 -0.88
N LYS A 511 -27.48 5.96 0.08
CA LYS A 511 -28.67 5.81 0.95
C LYS A 511 -29.54 7.07 1.10
N GLY A 512 -29.12 8.24 0.58
CA GLY A 512 -29.73 9.53 0.92
C GLY A 512 -29.51 9.92 2.38
N GLY A 513 -30.06 11.05 2.83
CA GLY A 513 -30.20 11.34 4.28
C GLY A 513 -29.46 12.54 4.87
N LEU A 514 -28.91 13.48 4.07
CA LEU A 514 -28.36 14.73 4.63
C LEU A 514 -29.43 15.82 4.86
N GLU A 515 -30.60 15.69 4.23
CA GLU A 515 -31.70 16.66 4.34
C GLU A 515 -32.12 16.89 5.80
N LYS A 516 -32.01 15.85 6.64
CA LYS A 516 -32.29 15.94 8.09
C LYS A 516 -31.39 16.93 8.84
N PHE A 517 -30.20 17.23 8.33
CA PHE A 517 -29.28 18.20 8.93
C PHE A 517 -29.37 19.59 8.31
N TYR A 518 -30.06 19.74 7.17
CA TYR A 518 -30.17 21.01 6.46
C TYR A 518 -30.80 22.07 7.37
N ASN A 519 -32.00 21.82 7.88
CA ASN A 519 -32.71 22.77 8.74
C ASN A 519 -31.88 23.13 9.96
N LYS A 520 -31.29 22.13 10.64
CA LYS A 520 -30.49 22.36 11.85
C LYS A 520 -29.26 23.23 11.59
N ILE A 521 -28.55 23.05 10.47
CA ILE A 521 -27.40 23.89 10.12
C ILE A 521 -27.84 25.32 9.82
N ILE A 522 -28.87 25.48 8.98
CA ILE A 522 -29.35 26.80 8.57
C ILE A 522 -29.91 27.56 9.78
N ASP A 523 -30.81 26.95 10.55
CA ASP A 523 -31.44 27.56 11.71
C ASP A 523 -30.40 27.91 12.78
N GLY A 524 -29.44 27.01 13.05
CA GLY A 524 -28.34 27.25 13.99
C GLY A 524 -27.43 28.41 13.55
N MET A 525 -27.12 28.52 12.25
CA MET A 525 -26.34 29.65 11.73
C MET A 525 -27.13 30.96 11.74
N LEU A 526 -28.42 30.95 11.41
CA LEU A 526 -29.27 32.14 11.49
C LEU A 526 -29.39 32.65 12.93
N ALA A 527 -29.58 31.74 13.90
CA ALA A 527 -29.64 32.07 15.32
C ALA A 527 -28.34 32.71 15.84
N ASN A 528 -27.19 32.34 15.28
CA ASN A 528 -25.89 32.90 15.60
C ASN A 528 -25.50 34.13 14.76
N GLY A 529 -26.46 34.72 14.02
CA GLY A 529 -26.28 36.00 13.31
C GLY A 529 -25.63 35.90 11.93
N TYR A 530 -25.51 34.69 11.36
CA TYR A 530 -25.00 34.53 9.99
C TYR A 530 -26.11 34.75 8.96
N LYS A 531 -25.74 35.27 7.78
CA LYS A 531 -26.69 35.45 6.67
C LYS A 531 -27.10 34.10 6.06
N ARG A 532 -28.34 33.99 5.59
CA ARG A 532 -28.88 32.76 4.99
C ARG A 532 -28.06 32.30 3.78
N GLU A 533 -27.65 33.23 2.94
CA GLU A 533 -26.86 32.94 1.73
C GLU A 533 -25.52 32.27 2.08
N PHE A 534 -24.91 32.71 3.20
CA PHE A 534 -23.67 32.13 3.70
C PHE A 534 -23.91 30.71 4.24
N ALA A 535 -24.97 30.49 5.01
CA ALA A 535 -25.33 29.19 5.54
C ALA A 535 -25.61 28.16 4.41
N GLU A 536 -26.34 28.58 3.37
CA GLU A 536 -26.62 27.76 2.19
C GLU A 536 -25.36 27.49 1.34
N GLN A 537 -24.43 28.45 1.29
CA GLN A 537 -23.13 28.26 0.64
C GLN A 537 -22.29 27.22 1.38
N ILE A 538 -22.20 27.31 2.72
CA ILE A 538 -21.51 26.32 3.53
C ILE A 538 -22.15 24.95 3.37
N PHE A 539 -23.48 24.85 3.41
CA PHE A 539 -24.16 23.57 3.21
C PHE A 539 -23.83 22.94 1.84
N ARG A 540 -23.82 23.72 0.75
CA ARG A 540 -23.40 23.24 -0.58
C ARG A 540 -21.96 22.77 -0.60
N GLN A 541 -21.06 23.47 0.08
CA GLN A 541 -19.67 23.04 0.22
C GLN A 541 -19.59 21.72 0.97
N ILE A 542 -20.30 21.59 2.09
CA ILE A 542 -20.45 20.37 2.89
C ILE A 542 -20.96 19.20 2.03
N GLN A 543 -21.95 19.42 1.15
CA GLN A 543 -22.41 18.39 0.22
C GLN A 543 -21.30 17.88 -0.71
N GLY A 544 -20.43 18.78 -1.20
CA GLY A 544 -19.26 18.43 -2.01
C GLY A 544 -18.22 17.54 -1.30
N PHE A 545 -18.20 17.56 0.05
CA PHE A 545 -17.31 16.72 0.87
C PHE A 545 -17.78 15.27 1.02
N GLY A 546 -19.03 14.97 0.66
CA GLY A 546 -19.65 13.67 0.97
C GLY A 546 -18.89 12.46 0.43
N GLU A 547 -18.32 12.52 -0.76
CA GLU A 547 -17.58 11.35 -1.29
C GLU A 547 -16.06 11.45 -1.16
N TYR A 548 -15.49 12.66 -1.06
CA TYR A 548 -14.04 12.84 -1.21
C TYR A 548 -13.42 13.81 -0.18
N GLY A 549 -14.17 14.18 0.85
CA GLY A 549 -13.61 14.92 1.96
C GLY A 549 -12.45 14.16 2.58
N PHE A 550 -11.33 14.85 2.79
CA PHE A 550 -10.13 14.22 3.31
C PHE A 550 -9.89 14.62 4.77
N PRO A 551 -9.45 13.69 5.64
CA PRO A 551 -9.07 14.01 7.01
C PRO A 551 -7.81 14.88 7.04
N GLU A 552 -7.84 15.98 7.78
CA GLU A 552 -6.67 16.83 8.03
C GLU A 552 -5.56 16.05 8.73
N SER A 553 -5.93 15.30 9.76
CA SER A 553 -5.06 14.42 10.55
C SER A 553 -4.28 13.41 9.69
N HIS A 554 -4.98 12.77 8.74
CA HIS A 554 -4.37 11.84 7.80
C HIS A 554 -3.46 12.56 6.80
N ALA A 555 -3.88 13.72 6.29
CA ALA A 555 -3.06 14.53 5.40
C ALA A 555 -1.76 15.01 6.05
N ALA A 556 -1.84 15.43 7.31
CA ALA A 556 -0.70 15.85 8.10
C ALA A 556 0.33 14.73 8.22
N SER A 557 -0.12 13.53 8.59
CA SER A 557 0.76 12.36 8.65
C SER A 557 1.47 12.11 7.31
N PHE A 558 0.75 12.11 6.19
CA PHE A 558 1.35 11.88 4.87
C PHE A 558 2.25 13.01 4.38
N ALA A 559 1.98 14.26 4.77
CA ALA A 559 2.80 15.41 4.41
C ALA A 559 4.23 15.31 4.98
N LEU A 560 4.42 14.68 6.15
CA LEU A 560 5.74 14.43 6.72
C LEU A 560 6.60 13.54 5.80
N LEU A 561 6.00 12.49 5.23
CA LEU A 561 6.68 11.59 4.29
C LEU A 561 6.88 12.23 2.92
N ALA A 562 5.93 13.05 2.46
CA ALA A 562 6.08 13.85 1.25
C ALA A 562 7.26 14.81 1.39
N TYR A 563 7.41 15.46 2.53
CA TYR A 563 8.54 16.33 2.84
C TYR A 563 9.86 15.55 2.91
N ALA A 564 9.93 14.46 3.70
CA ALA A 564 11.15 13.66 3.85
C ALA A 564 11.64 13.09 2.51
N SER A 565 10.73 12.54 1.69
CA SER A 565 11.08 12.05 0.35
C SER A 565 11.50 13.18 -0.61
N SER A 566 10.90 14.37 -0.49
CA SER A 566 11.33 15.55 -1.25
C SER A 566 12.73 16.01 -0.86
N TRP A 567 13.04 16.04 0.44
CA TRP A 567 14.36 16.41 0.94
C TRP A 567 15.43 15.43 0.45
N LEU A 568 15.16 14.12 0.54
CA LEU A 568 16.04 13.08 0.02
C LEU A 568 16.27 13.23 -1.49
N LYS A 569 15.22 13.50 -2.28
CA LYS A 569 15.36 13.75 -3.72
C LYS A 569 16.24 14.98 -3.99
N ARG A 570 16.03 16.07 -3.25
CA ARG A 570 16.74 17.34 -3.45
C ARG A 570 18.22 17.25 -3.09
N HIS A 571 18.51 16.73 -1.89
CA HIS A 571 19.84 16.78 -1.29
C HIS A 571 20.65 15.51 -1.53
N GLU A 572 19.98 14.36 -1.59
CA GLU A 572 20.59 13.02 -1.69
C GLU A 572 20.07 12.20 -2.89
N PRO A 573 20.05 12.76 -4.12
CA PRO A 573 19.34 12.14 -5.26
C PRO A 573 19.87 10.76 -5.65
N GLN A 574 21.15 10.46 -5.38
CA GLN A 574 21.74 9.15 -5.62
C GLN A 574 21.18 8.08 -4.68
N ALA A 575 21.20 8.38 -3.37
CA ALA A 575 20.65 7.51 -2.35
C ALA A 575 19.15 7.29 -2.57
N PHE A 576 18.43 8.37 -2.91
CA PHE A 576 17.01 8.31 -3.20
C PHE A 576 16.70 7.45 -4.43
N LEU A 577 17.44 7.61 -5.53
CA LEU A 577 17.26 6.77 -6.73
C LEU A 577 17.54 5.30 -6.43
N ALA A 578 18.67 4.99 -5.79
CA ALA A 578 19.02 3.60 -5.46
C ALA A 578 17.93 2.96 -4.57
N ALA A 579 17.46 3.69 -3.55
CA ALA A 579 16.39 3.25 -2.67
C ALA A 579 15.05 3.05 -3.39
N LEU A 580 14.68 3.94 -4.33
CA LEU A 580 13.49 3.80 -5.16
C LEU A 580 13.55 2.53 -6.01
N LEU A 581 14.67 2.31 -6.72
CA LEU A 581 14.86 1.13 -7.57
C LEU A 581 14.79 -0.17 -6.76
N ASN A 582 15.35 -0.18 -5.55
CA ASN A 582 15.36 -1.34 -4.65
C ASN A 582 14.02 -1.57 -3.92
N SER A 583 13.04 -0.68 -4.11
CA SER A 583 11.71 -0.78 -3.49
C SER A 583 10.59 -1.00 -4.51
N LEU A 584 10.91 -1.11 -5.81
CA LEU A 584 9.95 -1.46 -6.85
C LEU A 584 9.45 -2.92 -6.71
N PRO A 585 8.20 -3.24 -7.14
CA PRO A 585 7.23 -2.35 -7.78
C PRO A 585 6.44 -1.49 -6.78
N MET A 586 6.41 -0.18 -7.02
CA MET A 586 5.58 0.79 -6.30
C MET A 586 5.54 2.12 -7.07
N GLY A 587 4.73 3.08 -6.63
CA GLY A 587 4.66 4.42 -7.25
C GLY A 587 4.09 4.43 -8.67
N PHE A 588 4.13 5.58 -9.33
CA PHE A 588 3.57 5.77 -10.68
C PHE A 588 4.54 5.49 -11.82
N TYR A 589 5.84 5.42 -11.53
CA TYR A 589 6.89 5.51 -12.53
C TYR A 589 7.69 4.21 -12.64
N SER A 590 8.00 3.84 -13.89
CA SER A 590 8.90 2.72 -14.17
C SER A 590 10.34 3.03 -13.78
N ALA A 591 11.15 1.99 -13.55
CA ALA A 591 12.58 2.13 -13.32
C ALA A 591 13.28 3.01 -14.38
N SER A 592 12.92 2.85 -15.65
CA SER A 592 13.46 3.66 -16.75
C SER A 592 13.14 5.15 -16.58
N THR A 593 11.93 5.51 -16.14
CA THR A 593 11.55 6.91 -15.94
C THR A 593 12.32 7.52 -14.77
N LEU A 594 12.49 6.78 -13.68
CA LEU A 594 13.26 7.22 -12.51
C LEU A 594 14.75 7.43 -12.85
N ILE A 595 15.35 6.50 -13.60
CA ILE A 595 16.74 6.59 -14.08
C ILE A 595 16.92 7.82 -15.00
N GLN A 596 15.99 8.06 -15.92
CA GLN A 596 16.04 9.23 -16.80
C GLN A 596 15.90 10.54 -16.02
N ASP A 597 15.01 10.59 -15.03
CA ASP A 597 14.85 11.75 -14.16
C ASP A 597 16.15 12.05 -13.40
N ALA A 598 16.75 11.04 -12.78
CA ALA A 598 18.02 11.21 -12.08
C ALA A 598 19.17 11.67 -13.01
N ARG A 599 19.20 11.21 -14.27
CA ARG A 599 20.15 11.72 -15.28
C ARG A 599 19.95 13.21 -15.56
N ARG A 600 18.70 13.70 -15.63
CA ARG A 600 18.42 15.14 -15.76
C ARG A 600 18.93 15.92 -14.55
N HIS A 601 18.91 15.29 -13.37
CA HIS A 601 19.53 15.79 -12.13
C HIS A 601 21.04 15.56 -12.03
N LYS A 602 21.70 15.18 -13.15
CA LYS A 602 23.15 14.96 -13.24
C LYS A 602 23.67 13.86 -12.31
N VAL A 603 22.82 12.92 -11.90
CA VAL A 603 23.24 11.71 -11.21
C VAL A 603 23.99 10.81 -12.19
N LYS A 604 25.21 10.42 -11.85
CA LYS A 604 25.98 9.44 -12.61
C LYS A 604 25.41 8.05 -12.33
N ILE A 605 24.98 7.35 -13.39
CA ILE A 605 24.39 6.02 -13.31
C ILE A 605 25.29 5.06 -14.08
N LEU A 606 25.72 4.00 -13.41
CA LEU A 606 26.55 2.95 -13.98
C LEU A 606 25.68 1.73 -14.30
N PRO A 607 25.84 1.13 -15.49
CA PRO A 607 25.04 -0.02 -15.91
C PRO A 607 25.29 -1.23 -15.00
N VAL A 608 24.46 -2.25 -15.15
CA VAL A 608 24.69 -3.54 -14.49
C VAL A 608 25.99 -4.13 -15.04
N ASP A 609 26.84 -4.65 -14.16
CA ASP A 609 28.11 -5.30 -14.51
C ASP A 609 28.35 -6.50 -13.58
N VAL A 610 28.53 -7.69 -14.15
CA VAL A 610 28.76 -8.92 -13.36
C VAL A 610 30.00 -8.85 -12.46
N GLN A 611 30.98 -8.02 -12.82
CA GLN A 611 32.20 -7.85 -12.02
C GLN A 611 32.03 -6.91 -10.83
N VAL A 612 30.93 -6.15 -10.72
CA VAL A 612 30.77 -5.16 -9.64
C VAL A 612 29.36 -5.14 -9.04
N SER A 613 28.31 -5.18 -9.87
CA SER A 613 26.92 -5.12 -9.41
C SER A 613 26.57 -6.20 -8.40
N HIS A 614 25.82 -5.82 -7.37
CA HIS A 614 25.13 -6.72 -6.47
C HIS A 614 23.72 -7.06 -7.00
N TRP A 615 22.93 -7.82 -6.24
CA TRP A 615 21.51 -8.04 -6.55
C TRP A 615 20.75 -6.72 -6.67
N GLU A 616 20.89 -5.85 -5.66
CA GLU A 616 20.26 -4.55 -5.59
C GLU A 616 21.18 -3.42 -6.07
N ALA A 617 20.60 -2.26 -6.40
CA ALA A 617 21.35 -1.06 -6.73
C ALA A 617 22.13 -0.53 -5.51
N THR A 618 23.34 -0.03 -5.75
CA THR A 618 24.27 0.44 -4.71
C THR A 618 24.89 1.79 -5.07
N LEU A 619 25.59 2.41 -4.12
CA LEU A 619 26.36 3.63 -4.35
C LEU A 619 27.85 3.30 -4.47
N GLU A 620 28.46 3.73 -5.57
CA GLU A 620 29.90 3.62 -5.78
C GLU A 620 30.58 4.97 -5.55
N PRO A 621 31.70 5.04 -4.80
CA PRO A 621 32.49 6.25 -4.67
C PRO A 621 32.90 6.75 -6.06
N ALA A 622 32.83 8.07 -6.28
CA ALA A 622 33.34 8.61 -7.53
C ALA A 622 34.87 8.47 -7.53
N VAL A 623 35.39 7.53 -8.33
CA VAL A 623 36.84 7.42 -8.55
C VAL A 623 37.29 8.71 -9.23
N SER A 624 38.00 9.57 -8.50
CA SER A 624 38.79 10.63 -9.12
C SER A 624 39.90 9.92 -9.88
N ARG A 625 39.77 9.78 -11.20
CA ARG A 625 40.93 9.50 -12.04
C ARG A 625 41.84 10.71 -11.98
N SER A 626 42.67 10.79 -10.93
CA SER A 626 43.92 11.52 -11.03
C SER A 626 44.75 10.72 -12.02
N ALA A 627 44.91 11.25 -13.22
CA ALA A 627 45.88 10.77 -14.18
C ALA A 627 47.28 11.07 -13.61
N ASN A 628 47.79 10.20 -12.75
CA ASN A 628 49.22 10.12 -12.49
C ASN A 628 49.78 8.93 -13.27
N THR A 629 50.01 9.16 -14.56
CA THR A 629 51.19 8.61 -15.23
C THR A 629 52.41 9.28 -14.59
N ALA A 630 52.87 8.74 -13.47
CA ALA A 630 54.17 9.07 -12.90
C ALA A 630 55.09 7.88 -13.14
N THR A 631 55.97 8.07 -14.11
CA THR A 631 57.17 7.31 -14.37
C THR A 631 57.92 7.02 -13.06
N VAL A 632 58.20 5.74 -12.83
CA VAL A 632 59.08 5.26 -11.78
C VAL A 632 60.51 5.69 -12.11
N THR A 633 61.14 6.45 -11.21
CA THR A 633 62.61 6.45 -11.05
C THR A 633 62.93 6.55 -9.55
N PRO A 634 63.87 5.74 -9.03
CA PRO A 634 64.09 5.61 -7.60
C PRO A 634 65.25 6.51 -7.12
N THR A 635 65.06 7.22 -6.01
CA THR A 635 66.16 7.65 -5.13
C THR A 635 65.67 7.76 -3.68
N ALA A 636 66.43 7.11 -2.79
CA ALA A 636 66.40 7.16 -1.33
C ALA A 636 66.63 8.61 -0.81
N GLU A 637 66.34 9.05 0.42
CA GLU A 637 66.43 8.46 1.77
C GLU A 637 65.77 9.47 2.78
N PRO A 638 65.82 9.32 4.13
CA PRO A 638 64.68 8.96 4.98
C PRO A 638 64.09 10.09 5.86
N ALA A 639 63.00 9.72 6.54
CA ALA A 639 62.08 10.50 7.34
C ALA A 639 62.64 11.09 8.67
N THR A 640 61.98 12.16 9.12
CA THR A 640 61.96 12.62 10.52
C THR A 640 60.51 12.73 11.01
N GLU A 641 60.26 12.14 12.18
CA GLU A 641 58.98 11.97 12.87
C GLU A 641 58.33 13.30 13.34
N PRO A 642 56.99 13.32 13.56
CA PRO A 642 56.29 14.46 14.14
C PRO A 642 56.18 14.36 15.67
N THR A 643 56.47 15.46 16.36
CA THR A 643 56.21 15.65 17.79
C THR A 643 54.72 15.81 18.09
N VAL A 644 54.23 15.06 19.08
CA VAL A 644 52.89 15.12 19.67
C VAL A 644 52.98 15.81 21.03
N GLU A 645 52.15 16.83 21.29
CA GLU A 645 51.70 17.22 22.64
C GLU A 645 50.34 17.98 22.60
N PRO A 646 49.56 18.02 23.71
CA PRO A 646 48.10 17.89 23.70
C PRO A 646 47.29 19.10 24.27
N ALA A 647 45.95 18.91 24.36
CA ALA A 647 44.92 19.67 25.10
C ALA A 647 44.42 20.99 24.45
N GLU A 648 43.18 21.47 24.52
CA GLU A 648 41.92 21.09 25.19
C GLU A 648 40.79 22.01 24.61
N HIS A 649 39.52 21.59 24.81
CA HIS A 649 38.24 22.31 24.71
C HIS A 649 38.16 23.78 24.23
N VAL A 650 37.34 24.06 23.20
CA VAL A 650 36.35 25.18 23.23
C VAL A 650 35.14 24.85 22.33
N SER A 651 33.93 25.03 22.90
CA SER A 651 32.64 25.00 22.20
C SER A 651 32.36 26.32 21.46
N ASP A 652 31.37 26.29 20.55
CA ASP A 652 30.79 27.41 19.80
C ASP A 652 31.59 27.94 18.61
N CYS A 653 31.03 27.72 17.41
CA CYS A 653 30.79 28.72 16.37
C CYS A 653 30.37 28.02 15.06
N LEU A 654 29.08 27.67 14.94
CA LEU A 654 28.45 27.39 13.65
C LEU A 654 27.76 28.67 13.15
N SER A 655 28.54 29.64 12.68
CA SER A 655 28.04 30.64 11.75
C SER A 655 29.19 31.29 10.99
N SER A 656 28.99 31.38 9.67
CA SER A 656 29.75 32.13 8.66
C SER A 656 30.94 31.42 8.00
N GLN A 657 30.68 31.05 6.74
CA GLN A 657 31.60 30.99 5.62
C GLN A 657 32.82 30.06 5.72
N SER A 658 32.64 28.81 5.31
CA SER A 658 33.71 28.07 4.61
C SER A 658 33.21 27.59 3.25
N LYS A 659 33.99 27.88 2.21
CA LYS A 659 33.79 27.35 0.85
C LYS A 659 33.94 25.84 0.94
N SER A 660 32.81 25.12 0.98
CA SER A 660 32.77 23.65 0.95
C SER A 660 33.49 23.15 -0.29
N GLN A 661 34.66 22.52 -0.12
CA GLN A 661 35.17 21.55 -1.09
C GLN A 661 34.08 20.47 -1.23
N SER A 662 33.37 20.47 -2.36
CA SER A 662 32.28 19.54 -2.59
C SER A 662 32.84 18.12 -2.60
N LYS A 663 32.46 17.31 -1.61
CA LYS A 663 32.76 15.88 -1.63
C LYS A 663 32.31 15.30 -2.98
N PRO A 664 33.13 14.47 -3.63
CA PRO A 664 32.75 13.87 -4.91
C PRO A 664 31.48 13.04 -4.73
N LYS A 665 30.43 13.43 -5.44
CA LYS A 665 29.12 12.76 -5.36
C LYS A 665 29.22 11.33 -5.91
N PRO A 666 28.71 10.31 -5.21
CA PRO A 666 28.81 8.92 -5.67
C PRO A 666 28.03 8.69 -6.97
N ALA A 667 28.34 7.59 -7.64
CA ALA A 667 27.56 7.08 -8.77
C ALA A 667 26.57 6.00 -8.28
N VAL A 668 25.42 5.90 -8.93
CA VAL A 668 24.46 4.81 -8.68
C VAL A 668 24.79 3.64 -9.59
N ARG A 669 25.18 2.50 -9.01
CA ARG A 669 25.35 1.23 -9.73
C ARG A 669 24.03 0.49 -9.79
N LEU A 670 23.57 0.15 -10.99
CA LEU A 670 22.38 -0.68 -11.16
C LEU A 670 22.61 -2.11 -10.66
N GLY A 671 21.62 -2.67 -9.97
CA GLY A 671 21.63 -4.06 -9.48
C GLY A 671 21.24 -5.06 -10.56
N LEU A 672 21.66 -6.32 -10.36
CA LEU A 672 21.29 -7.46 -11.22
C LEU A 672 19.76 -7.68 -11.28
N ASN A 673 19.03 -7.26 -10.25
CA ASN A 673 17.57 -7.32 -10.20
C ASN A 673 16.85 -6.44 -11.25
N GLN A 674 17.56 -5.49 -11.87
CA GLN A 674 17.02 -4.67 -12.96
C GLN A 674 17.00 -5.42 -14.30
N LEU A 675 17.63 -6.59 -14.37
CA LEU A 675 17.65 -7.42 -15.58
C LEU A 675 16.38 -8.26 -15.68
N LYS A 676 15.66 -8.10 -16.79
CA LYS A 676 14.43 -8.86 -17.04
C LYS A 676 14.72 -10.36 -17.12
N GLY A 677 14.09 -11.13 -16.24
CA GLY A 677 14.21 -12.60 -16.20
C GLY A 677 15.36 -13.12 -15.34
N MET A 678 16.17 -12.24 -14.74
CA MET A 678 17.23 -12.64 -13.81
C MET A 678 16.65 -13.13 -12.49
N GLN A 679 17.14 -14.25 -11.99
CA GLN A 679 16.72 -14.83 -10.71
C GLN A 679 17.66 -14.42 -9.58
N GLU A 680 17.10 -14.17 -8.39
CA GLU A 680 17.88 -13.76 -7.22
C GLU A 680 18.92 -14.80 -6.82
N ALA A 681 18.56 -16.09 -6.80
CA ALA A 681 19.47 -17.17 -6.49
C ALA A 681 20.69 -17.22 -7.45
N ALA A 682 20.47 -17.01 -8.75
CA ALA A 682 21.56 -16.94 -9.72
C ALA A 682 22.46 -15.72 -9.47
N ALA A 683 21.89 -14.55 -9.19
CA ALA A 683 22.66 -13.35 -8.86
C ALA A 683 23.49 -13.51 -7.58
N GLN A 684 22.94 -14.16 -6.55
CA GLN A 684 23.66 -14.46 -5.32
C GLN A 684 24.86 -15.38 -5.58
N ARG A 685 24.72 -16.41 -6.42
CA ARG A 685 25.84 -17.27 -6.83
C ARG A 685 26.93 -16.50 -7.57
N ILE A 686 26.58 -15.54 -8.44
CA ILE A 686 27.54 -14.65 -9.10
C ILE A 686 28.33 -13.85 -8.06
N VAL A 687 27.62 -13.21 -7.11
CA VAL A 687 28.25 -12.41 -6.06
C VAL A 687 29.17 -13.27 -5.19
N GLN A 688 28.74 -14.46 -4.79
CA GLN A 688 29.53 -15.40 -3.99
C GLN A 688 30.79 -15.88 -4.73
N ALA A 689 30.64 -16.28 -6.00
CA ALA A 689 31.77 -16.71 -6.82
C ALA A 689 32.79 -15.59 -7.01
N ARG A 690 32.32 -14.35 -7.20
CA ARG A 690 33.16 -13.16 -7.39
C ARG A 690 34.02 -12.82 -6.17
N VAL A 691 33.54 -13.08 -4.96
CA VAL A 691 34.30 -12.84 -3.71
C VAL A 691 35.59 -13.66 -3.69
N GLN A 692 35.61 -14.83 -4.32
CA GLN A 692 36.81 -15.68 -4.37
C GLN A 692 37.90 -15.09 -5.28
N ALA A 693 37.52 -14.55 -6.44
CA ALA A 693 38.40 -13.89 -7.41
C ALA A 693 37.57 -13.19 -8.50
N PRO A 694 38.09 -12.16 -9.19
CA PRO A 694 37.49 -11.63 -10.42
C PRO A 694 37.25 -12.73 -11.47
N PHE A 695 36.28 -12.54 -12.35
CA PHE A 695 36.02 -13.47 -13.45
C PHE A 695 36.96 -13.18 -14.62
N ALA A 696 37.57 -14.22 -15.18
CA ALA A 696 38.48 -14.07 -16.32
C ALA A 696 37.75 -14.01 -17.67
N SER A 697 36.59 -14.67 -17.77
CA SER A 697 35.79 -14.75 -19.00
C SER A 697 34.33 -15.10 -18.71
N VAL A 698 33.47 -15.07 -19.74
CA VAL A 698 32.07 -15.51 -19.63
C VAL A 698 31.97 -16.99 -19.28
N ALA A 699 32.87 -17.83 -19.80
CA ALA A 699 32.93 -19.26 -19.46
C ALA A 699 33.34 -19.49 -18.00
N ASP A 700 34.32 -18.73 -17.50
CA ASP A 700 34.71 -18.80 -16.09
C ASP A 700 33.56 -18.39 -15.15
N LEU A 701 32.84 -17.32 -15.50
CA LEU A 701 31.63 -16.88 -14.80
C LEU A 701 30.56 -17.98 -14.79
N ALA A 702 30.25 -18.55 -15.96
CA ALA A 702 29.19 -19.54 -16.11
C ALA A 702 29.46 -20.79 -15.27
N ARG A 703 30.72 -21.26 -15.27
CA ARG A 703 31.15 -22.43 -14.51
C ARG A 703 31.17 -22.16 -13.01
N ARG A 704 31.80 -21.06 -12.55
CA ARG A 704 31.96 -20.76 -11.11
C ARG A 704 30.66 -20.36 -10.42
N ALA A 705 29.77 -19.66 -11.12
CA ALA A 705 28.46 -19.27 -10.58
C ALA A 705 27.35 -20.26 -10.93
N ASP A 706 27.68 -21.37 -11.61
CA ASP A 706 26.76 -22.41 -12.04
C ASP A 706 25.52 -21.88 -12.79
N LEU A 707 25.77 -21.02 -13.79
CA LEU A 707 24.72 -20.30 -14.50
C LEU A 707 24.06 -21.18 -15.56
N SER A 708 22.73 -21.12 -15.60
CA SER A 708 21.97 -21.75 -16.66
C SER A 708 22.04 -20.92 -17.95
N ARG A 709 21.67 -21.53 -19.08
CA ARG A 709 21.49 -20.82 -20.35
C ARG A 709 20.51 -19.65 -20.22
N HIS A 710 19.47 -19.81 -19.40
CA HIS A 710 18.51 -18.74 -19.12
C HIS A 710 19.18 -17.54 -18.43
N ASP A 711 20.02 -17.79 -17.42
CA ASP A 711 20.73 -16.74 -16.68
C ASP A 711 21.73 -16.00 -17.57
N LEU A 712 22.52 -16.72 -18.38
CA LEU A 712 23.46 -16.13 -19.33
C LEU A 712 22.75 -15.29 -20.39
N ASN A 713 21.61 -15.75 -20.90
CA ASN A 713 20.78 -14.98 -21.82
C ASN A 713 20.26 -13.69 -21.17
N ALA A 714 19.84 -13.73 -19.91
CA ALA A 714 19.38 -12.54 -19.18
C ALA A 714 20.51 -11.51 -19.00
N LEU A 715 21.72 -11.97 -18.62
CA LEU A 715 22.92 -11.13 -18.48
C LEU A 715 23.34 -10.49 -19.82
N ALA A 716 23.37 -11.27 -20.90
CA ALA A 716 23.75 -10.78 -22.22
C ALA A 716 22.70 -9.82 -22.80
N ALA A 717 21.40 -10.14 -22.67
CA ALA A 717 20.31 -9.26 -23.08
C ALA A 717 20.37 -7.90 -22.36
N GLY A 718 20.74 -7.93 -21.08
CA GLY A 718 20.97 -6.78 -20.21
C GLY A 718 22.27 -6.01 -20.40
N ASN A 719 23.16 -6.48 -21.29
CA ASN A 719 24.51 -5.94 -21.50
C ASN A 719 25.38 -5.95 -20.22
N ALA A 720 25.15 -6.90 -19.32
CA ALA A 720 25.88 -7.00 -18.05
C ALA A 720 27.27 -7.65 -18.15
N LEU A 721 27.60 -8.21 -19.34
CA LEU A 721 28.85 -8.92 -19.64
C LEU A 721 29.89 -8.04 -20.36
N GLU A 722 29.62 -6.74 -20.51
CA GLU A 722 30.46 -5.84 -21.30
C GLU A 722 31.91 -5.80 -20.81
N SER A 723 32.14 -5.89 -19.50
CA SER A 723 33.47 -5.90 -18.89
C SER A 723 34.27 -7.18 -19.15
N LEU A 724 33.62 -8.28 -19.57
CA LEU A 724 34.25 -9.57 -19.88
C LEU A 724 34.36 -9.83 -21.38
N ALA A 725 33.33 -9.51 -22.16
CA ALA A 725 33.24 -9.81 -23.59
C ALA A 725 33.51 -8.59 -24.50
N GLY A 726 33.66 -7.39 -23.93
CA GLY A 726 33.95 -6.13 -24.63
C GLY A 726 32.79 -5.55 -25.45
N HIS A 727 32.04 -6.38 -26.19
CA HIS A 727 30.93 -5.94 -27.03
C HIS A 727 29.70 -6.83 -26.92
N ARG A 728 28.50 -6.21 -27.01
CA ARG A 728 27.20 -6.88 -26.83
C ARG A 728 26.97 -8.09 -27.74
N ARG A 729 27.46 -8.04 -28.99
CA ARG A 729 27.34 -9.16 -29.94
C ARG A 729 28.24 -10.33 -29.56
N ALA A 730 29.48 -10.07 -29.15
CA ALA A 730 30.39 -11.10 -28.65
C ALA A 730 29.81 -11.72 -27.37
N ALA A 731 29.30 -10.91 -26.45
CA ALA A 731 28.65 -11.38 -25.23
C ALA A 731 27.46 -12.33 -25.46
N LEU A 732 26.68 -12.12 -26.53
CA LEU A 732 25.59 -13.03 -26.90
C LEU A 732 26.09 -14.35 -27.46
N TRP A 733 27.16 -14.34 -28.28
CA TRP A 733 27.80 -15.56 -28.78
C TRP A 733 28.46 -16.33 -27.64
N ASP A 734 29.23 -15.65 -26.80
CA ASP A 734 29.90 -16.24 -25.63
C ASP A 734 28.88 -16.84 -24.66
N ALA A 735 27.74 -16.18 -24.44
CA ALA A 735 26.66 -16.72 -23.60
C ALA A 735 26.04 -18.01 -24.17
N VAL A 736 26.01 -18.18 -25.50
CA VAL A 736 25.51 -19.40 -26.15
C VAL A 736 26.53 -20.54 -26.04
N VAL A 737 27.83 -20.22 -26.14
CA VAL A 737 28.92 -21.21 -26.09
C VAL A 737 29.32 -21.60 -24.66
N SER A 738 29.15 -20.69 -23.70
CA SER A 738 29.59 -20.87 -22.30
C SER A 738 28.59 -21.63 -21.41
N VAL A 739 27.54 -22.23 -21.97
CA VAL A 739 26.59 -23.02 -21.18
C VAL A 739 27.33 -24.26 -20.64
N PRO A 740 27.42 -24.47 -19.31
CA PRO A 740 28.16 -25.60 -18.77
C PRO A 740 27.53 -26.92 -19.22
N ASP A 741 28.34 -27.85 -19.74
CA ASP A 741 27.90 -29.22 -20.01
C ASP A 741 27.51 -29.92 -18.68
N LYS A 742 26.47 -30.74 -18.74
CA LYS A 742 25.93 -31.46 -17.56
C LYS A 742 26.70 -32.74 -17.21
N ASP A 743 27.87 -32.96 -17.80
CA ASP A 743 28.63 -34.22 -17.72
C ASP A 743 29.84 -34.12 -16.75
N ILE A 744 30.56 -35.22 -16.55
CA ILE A 744 31.76 -35.39 -15.70
C ILE A 744 32.85 -34.33 -15.96
N LEU A 745 32.89 -33.72 -17.15
CA LEU A 745 33.86 -32.69 -17.53
C LEU A 745 33.46 -31.26 -17.12
N ARG A 746 32.39 -31.08 -16.35
CA ARG A 746 31.87 -29.77 -15.91
C ARG A 746 32.90 -28.86 -15.22
N GLU A 747 33.87 -29.43 -14.52
CA GLU A 747 34.91 -28.67 -13.81
C GLU A 747 36.13 -28.35 -14.69
N ALA A 748 36.26 -28.98 -15.87
CA ALA A 748 37.42 -28.83 -16.72
C ALA A 748 37.44 -27.44 -17.39
N PRO A 749 38.54 -26.66 -17.27
CA PRO A 749 38.69 -25.40 -17.97
C PRO A 749 38.82 -25.65 -19.49
N VAL A 750 38.01 -24.95 -20.29
CA VAL A 750 38.15 -24.93 -21.75
C VAL A 750 39.23 -23.92 -22.12
N TYR A 751 40.40 -24.40 -22.54
CA TYR A 751 41.50 -23.58 -23.07
C TYR A 751 41.46 -23.60 -24.61
N GLU A 752 40.63 -22.77 -25.22
CA GLU A 752 40.76 -22.49 -26.66
C GLU A 752 41.76 -21.34 -26.85
N THR A 753 43.00 -21.65 -27.22
CA THR A 753 44.08 -20.67 -27.44
C THR A 753 43.97 -19.92 -28.77
N VAL A 754 43.02 -20.28 -29.65
CA VAL A 754 42.85 -19.65 -30.97
C VAL A 754 41.36 -19.57 -31.31
N SER A 755 40.76 -18.38 -31.22
CA SER A 755 39.49 -18.13 -31.90
C SER A 755 39.74 -18.21 -33.41
N PRO A 756 39.00 -19.01 -34.20
CA PRO A 756 39.16 -19.01 -35.64
C PRO A 756 38.85 -17.60 -36.17
N GLN A 757 39.87 -16.92 -36.71
CA GLN A 757 39.69 -15.66 -37.42
C GLN A 757 38.92 -15.97 -38.71
N LEU A 758 37.61 -15.76 -38.68
CA LEU A 758 36.84 -15.65 -39.91
C LEU A 758 37.31 -14.38 -40.62
N THR A 759 37.95 -14.56 -41.77
CA THR A 759 38.36 -13.48 -42.67
C THR A 759 37.19 -12.55 -42.94
N LEU A 760 37.41 -11.24 -42.76
CA LEU A 760 36.46 -10.22 -43.17
C LEU A 760 36.11 -10.43 -44.64
N LEU A 761 34.82 -10.65 -44.93
CA LEU A 761 34.30 -10.65 -46.28
C LEU A 761 34.49 -9.24 -46.87
N THR A 762 35.42 -9.10 -47.81
CA THR A 762 35.53 -7.92 -48.65
C THR A 762 34.29 -7.82 -49.54
N GLU A 763 33.71 -6.61 -49.66
CA GLU A 763 32.61 -6.31 -50.57
C GLU A 763 32.96 -6.74 -52.01
N GLY A 764 32.53 -7.93 -52.42
CA GLY A 764 32.80 -8.44 -53.76
C GLY A 764 32.47 -9.91 -54.03
N SER A 765 32.45 -10.80 -53.03
CA SER A 765 32.20 -12.22 -53.29
C SER A 765 30.69 -12.54 -53.28
N ARG A 766 30.06 -12.29 -54.43
CA ARG A 766 28.65 -12.59 -54.70
C ARG A 766 28.31 -14.07 -54.48
N TRP A 767 27.31 -14.29 -53.61
CA TRP A 767 26.21 -15.25 -53.71
C TRP A 767 26.23 -16.22 -54.90
N TRP A 768 26.26 -17.53 -54.64
CA TRP A 768 25.60 -18.52 -55.50
C TRP A 768 24.79 -19.53 -54.65
N PRO A 769 23.60 -19.97 -55.09
CA PRO A 769 22.60 -20.59 -54.23
C PRO A 769 22.72 -22.12 -54.21
N ILE A 770 22.72 -22.71 -53.01
CA ILE A 770 22.48 -24.15 -52.86
C ILE A 770 20.96 -24.37 -52.88
N MET A 771 20.50 -24.90 -54.02
CA MET A 771 19.18 -25.49 -54.19
C MET A 771 19.00 -26.65 -53.22
N ILE A 772 17.99 -26.56 -52.36
CA ILE A 772 17.43 -27.68 -51.60
C ILE A 772 16.54 -28.47 -52.58
N ARG A 773 16.97 -29.68 -52.96
CA ARG A 773 16.07 -30.71 -53.50
C ARG A 773 15.55 -31.55 -52.33
N TRP A 774 14.23 -31.61 -52.21
CA TRP A 774 13.52 -32.60 -51.40
C TRP A 774 13.55 -33.96 -52.10
N ALA A 775 13.91 -35.00 -51.35
CA ALA A 775 13.52 -36.40 -51.56
C ALA A 775 13.48 -37.07 -50.18
#